data_AF-A0A523T2Q1-F1
#
_entry.id   AF-A0A523T2Q1-F1
#
_cell.length_a   1.000
_cell.length_b   1.000
_cell.length_c   1.000
_cell.angle_alpha   90.00
_cell.angle_beta   90.00
_cell.angle_gamma   90.00
#
_symmetry.space_group_name_H-M   'P 1'
#
loop_
_entity.id
_entity.type
_entity.pdbx_description
1 polymer ?
#
loop_
_entity_poly.entity_id
_entity_poly.type
_entity_poly.pdbx_seq_one_letter_code
_entity_poly.pdbx_strand_id
1 'polypeptide(L)'
;MAYVQKLKYLCSKKASPHKHKRLRKMGIQNSDKIPMTKDLLMKYTLLALCAIAFLSYFAWGLPSLVISLISVGVAVGCDFLLSMVMGSKGPKNTMSAAVFGLIVAMSYSLGLPIAMATETIPTLAGGYEQYMYPAIISAFGLIVFKKLQGLAGRKYVNPAAIAKLLILGLLFMPAISSLLPADHVAVIDLQNPLTESAFEGFPSYYPMETTIFGSTLLTSYAIDPANPYTFGSFENPLPDVLYNMLVVKYHGWIGGFSSIIVMAIGVLLFAVCRRYIKWRITLSYLVATVLFAGVMGFIYGGDPILRIIFHLFIGSSIFLAFFMATDPATTPITHTGQLIFGIGLGVLTILIQVYTGFLGGSILALVIMNLTSPVLDNVGKLRQQRKKIEAKLPDAKHDATFMTYDCMRCGACMNVCVNALSPILIKQAHDKQDANKLMKLNAEYCAGCGNCNFVCPARIDLESYTLGYNMSTKDGKEIEQKFLNGTEDENIGVYTKIFSAKGSVDGQDGGVVTDLLLSGMQNDIFDSAIVVKRTDGYWAEAVVAENIDDVKEAKGTKYIRVNMMAKLKDLIAKGKRKIAIVGTACQVRAIRRLQKILLKKYANLELTIIGLFCYEIFDYQKLKEETKRLLDVDLDLAEKTQIQKGQYIVQIDGKEHSVSVKELNAAVEKRCIHCPDFTAIYSDISVGSVGSPDGYSTVIVRSDVGQKLLQKLDLAKGEVDKEEVTKLSILKKKRAQKNMAA
;
A
#
# COMPACT_ATOMS: atom_id res chain seq x y z
N MET A 1 -16.23 33.96 -30.38
CA MET A 1 -16.61 34.66 -29.12
C MET A 1 -17.99 34.27 -28.55
N ALA A 2 -18.91 33.64 -29.30
CA ALA A 2 -20.21 33.18 -28.79
C ALA A 2 -20.15 32.00 -27.78
N TYR A 3 -19.04 31.26 -27.70
CA TYR A 3 -18.87 30.13 -26.77
C TYR A 3 -18.57 30.57 -25.32
N VAL A 4 -17.99 31.75 -25.13
CA VAL A 4 -17.63 32.28 -23.80
C VAL A 4 -18.86 32.90 -23.08
N GLN A 5 -19.84 33.43 -23.83
CA GLN A 5 -21.09 33.93 -23.25
C GLN A 5 -22.02 32.81 -22.77
N LYS A 6 -22.03 31.63 -23.43
CA LYS A 6 -22.85 30.48 -23.02
C LYS A 6 -22.36 29.84 -21.71
N LEU A 7 -21.06 29.96 -21.40
CA LEU A 7 -20.47 29.53 -20.12
C LEU A 7 -20.81 30.47 -18.95
N LYS A 8 -20.88 31.80 -19.18
CA LYS A 8 -21.32 32.76 -18.15
C LYS A 8 -22.81 32.62 -17.82
N TYR A 9 -23.65 32.24 -18.79
CA TYR A 9 -25.09 32.04 -18.58
C TYR A 9 -25.40 30.79 -17.73
N LEU A 10 -24.60 29.73 -17.82
CA LEU A 10 -24.81 28.50 -17.04
C LEU A 10 -24.27 28.58 -15.60
N CYS A 11 -23.31 29.47 -15.32
CA CYS A 11 -22.85 29.74 -13.94
C CYS A 11 -23.79 30.65 -13.13
N SER A 12 -24.80 31.29 -13.74
CA SER A 12 -25.65 32.27 -13.04
C SER A 12 -26.88 31.67 -12.34
N LYS A 13 -27.22 30.39 -12.55
CA LYS A 13 -28.25 29.71 -11.76
C LYS A 13 -27.70 29.36 -10.37
N LYS A 14 -27.70 30.36 -9.48
CA LYS A 14 -27.61 30.20 -8.03
C LYS A 14 -28.49 29.03 -7.60
N ALA A 15 -27.87 28.01 -7.02
CA ALA A 15 -28.57 26.99 -6.27
C ALA A 15 -29.46 27.68 -5.22
N SER A 16 -30.74 27.28 -5.16
CA SER A 16 -31.72 27.83 -4.22
C SER A 16 -31.15 27.87 -2.78
N PRO A 17 -31.34 29.00 -2.05
CA PRO A 17 -30.83 29.16 -0.69
C PRO A 17 -31.36 28.11 0.31
N HIS A 18 -32.44 27.40 -0.03
CA HIS A 18 -32.95 26.29 0.78
C HIS A 18 -32.06 25.03 0.77
N LYS A 19 -31.29 24.78 -0.30
CA LYS A 19 -30.38 23.61 -0.37
C LYS A 19 -29.19 23.78 0.58
N HIS A 20 -28.68 24.99 0.73
CA HIS A 20 -27.53 25.27 1.61
C HIS A 20 -27.85 25.14 3.11
N LYS A 21 -29.08 25.48 3.55
CA LYS A 21 -29.50 25.31 4.96
C LYS A 21 -29.69 23.84 5.35
N ARG A 22 -30.17 22.97 4.44
CA ARG A 22 -30.34 21.53 4.70
C ARG A 22 -29.00 20.79 4.75
N LEU A 23 -28.02 21.21 3.93
CA LEU A 23 -26.67 20.62 3.90
C LEU A 23 -25.83 20.98 5.14
N ARG A 24 -25.97 22.20 5.70
CA ARG A 24 -25.31 22.60 6.96
C ARG A 24 -25.82 21.82 8.18
N LYS A 25 -27.10 21.43 8.21
CA LYS A 25 -27.67 20.58 9.28
C LYS A 25 -27.16 19.12 9.23
N MET A 26 -26.54 18.67 8.13
CA MET A 26 -26.04 17.31 7.96
C MET A 26 -24.50 17.18 8.13
N GLY A 27 -23.81 18.22 8.63
CA GLY A 27 -22.38 18.14 8.96
C GLY A 27 -21.44 17.99 7.76
N ILE A 28 -21.91 18.19 6.53
CA ILE A 28 -21.10 18.06 5.32
C ILE A 28 -20.25 19.33 5.15
N GLN A 29 -19.00 19.29 5.58
CA GLN A 29 -18.00 20.32 5.27
C GLN A 29 -17.69 20.33 3.76
N ASN A 30 -17.65 21.53 3.17
CA ASN A 30 -17.38 21.84 1.76
C ASN A 30 -16.41 20.86 1.07
N SER A 31 -16.91 20.14 0.06
CA SER A 31 -16.15 19.25 -0.83
C SER A 31 -15.51 19.96 -2.04
N ASP A 32 -15.47 21.29 -2.07
CA ASP A 32 -14.93 22.09 -3.19
C ASP A 32 -13.38 22.13 -3.24
N LYS A 33 -12.68 21.26 -2.50
CA LYS A 33 -11.22 21.20 -2.56
C LYS A 33 -10.81 20.34 -3.77
N ILE A 34 -10.19 20.99 -4.75
CA ILE A 34 -9.49 20.34 -5.88
C ILE A 34 -8.68 19.15 -5.33
N PRO A 35 -8.83 17.93 -5.88
CA PRO A 35 -8.06 16.78 -5.42
C PRO A 35 -6.57 17.07 -5.59
N MET A 36 -5.80 16.91 -4.51
CA MET A 36 -4.36 17.18 -4.50
C MET A 36 -3.66 16.31 -5.55
N THR A 37 -3.01 16.95 -6.53
CA THR A 37 -2.20 16.26 -7.54
C THR A 37 -0.73 16.21 -7.12
N LYS A 38 0.05 15.34 -7.75
CA LYS A 38 1.51 15.32 -7.61
C LYS A 38 2.13 16.70 -7.84
N ASP A 39 1.72 17.40 -8.89
CA ASP A 39 2.31 18.71 -9.24
C ASP A 39 1.99 19.77 -8.18
N LEU A 40 0.79 19.73 -7.60
CA LEU A 40 0.41 20.64 -6.52
C LEU A 40 1.21 20.35 -5.24
N LEU A 41 1.42 19.07 -4.91
CA LEU A 41 2.27 18.66 -3.78
C LEU A 41 3.73 19.10 -3.99
N MET A 42 4.28 18.92 -5.19
CA MET A 42 5.64 19.35 -5.52
C MET A 42 5.76 20.88 -5.49
N LYS A 43 4.74 21.62 -5.94
CA LYS A 43 4.71 23.08 -5.86
C LYS A 43 4.77 23.58 -4.42
N TYR A 44 3.99 23.01 -3.50
CA TYR A 44 4.04 23.41 -2.09
C TYR A 44 5.38 23.06 -1.44
N THR A 45 5.95 21.90 -1.76
CA THR A 45 7.27 21.50 -1.27
C THR A 45 8.36 22.43 -1.79
N LEU A 46 8.29 22.82 -3.07
CA LEU A 46 9.21 23.77 -3.69
C LEU A 46 9.14 25.14 -3.00
N LEU A 47 7.93 25.67 -2.78
CA LEU A 47 7.74 26.95 -2.08
C LEU A 47 8.31 26.92 -0.67
N ALA A 48 8.09 25.83 0.08
CA ALA A 48 8.65 25.65 1.41
C ALA A 48 10.19 25.64 1.40
N LEU A 49 10.81 24.92 0.47
CA LEU A 49 12.27 24.86 0.34
C LEU A 49 12.88 26.18 -0.16
N CYS A 50 12.20 26.90 -1.07
CA CYS A 50 12.64 28.24 -1.48
C CYS A 50 12.61 29.23 -0.31
N ALA A 51 11.60 29.16 0.55
CA ALA A 51 11.54 29.98 1.76
C ALA A 51 12.69 29.65 2.72
N ILE A 52 13.01 28.37 2.92
CA ILE A 52 14.18 27.95 3.72
C ILE A 52 15.47 28.48 3.09
N ALA A 53 15.67 28.26 1.78
CA ALA A 53 16.88 28.71 1.08
C ALA A 53 17.08 30.24 1.15
N PHE A 54 15.99 31.01 1.02
CA PHE A 54 16.02 32.46 1.17
C PHE A 54 16.40 32.89 2.59
N LEU A 55 15.86 32.22 3.62
CA LEU A 55 16.21 32.54 5.00
C LEU A 55 17.63 32.07 5.37
N SER A 56 18.09 30.95 4.82
CA SER A 56 19.45 30.45 4.96
C SER A 56 20.50 31.44 4.42
N TYR A 57 20.16 32.25 3.41
CA TYR A 57 21.05 33.29 2.90
C TYR A 57 21.43 34.32 3.96
N PHE A 58 20.52 34.67 4.88
CA PHE A 58 20.85 35.61 5.96
C PHE A 58 21.77 35.01 7.02
N ALA A 59 21.77 33.69 7.18
CA ALA A 59 22.65 32.99 8.13
C ALA A 59 24.02 32.66 7.52
N TRP A 60 24.06 32.24 6.25
CA TRP A 60 25.25 31.69 5.60
C TRP A 60 25.84 32.59 4.50
N GLY A 61 25.17 33.69 4.16
CA GLY A 61 25.59 34.61 3.10
C GLY A 61 25.45 34.04 1.68
N LEU A 62 26.14 34.70 0.74
CA LEU A 62 26.11 34.42 -0.69
C LEU A 62 26.41 32.96 -1.09
N PRO A 63 27.36 32.23 -0.46
CA PRO A 63 27.66 30.85 -0.84
C PRO A 63 26.44 29.92 -0.80
N SER A 64 25.56 30.09 0.19
CA SER A 64 24.35 29.25 0.33
C SER A 64 23.36 29.42 -0.84
N LEU A 65 23.23 30.64 -1.35
CA LEU A 65 22.37 30.96 -2.49
C LEU A 65 22.96 30.40 -3.77
N VAL A 66 24.26 30.57 -3.99
CA VAL A 66 24.97 30.05 -5.17
C VAL A 66 24.90 28.53 -5.24
N ILE A 67 25.14 27.83 -4.12
CA ILE A 67 25.01 26.36 -4.04
C ILE A 67 23.58 25.90 -4.38
N SER A 68 22.57 26.64 -3.90
CA SER A 68 21.17 26.36 -4.21
C SER A 68 20.86 26.50 -5.70
N LEU A 69 21.32 27.59 -6.32
CA LEU A 69 21.14 27.85 -7.75
C LEU A 69 21.85 26.81 -8.62
N ILE A 70 23.08 26.45 -8.28
CA ILE A 70 23.86 25.43 -9.01
C ILE A 70 23.18 24.06 -8.90
N SER A 71 22.80 23.63 -7.70
CA SER A 71 22.16 22.33 -7.48
C SER A 71 20.83 22.21 -8.22
N VAL A 72 20.01 23.26 -8.21
CA VAL A 72 18.74 23.32 -8.96
C VAL A 72 19.00 23.33 -10.46
N GLY A 73 19.93 24.17 -10.94
CA GLY A 73 20.26 24.30 -12.35
C GLY A 73 20.74 22.98 -12.95
N VAL A 74 21.67 22.30 -12.28
CA VAL A 74 22.19 20.99 -12.70
C VAL A 74 21.08 19.93 -12.67
N ALA A 75 20.29 19.86 -11.60
CA ALA A 75 19.20 18.89 -11.49
C ALA A 75 18.14 19.06 -12.59
N VAL A 76 17.73 20.30 -12.87
CA VAL A 76 16.75 20.59 -13.93
C VAL A 76 17.35 20.36 -15.32
N GLY A 77 18.62 20.75 -15.53
CA GLY A 77 19.33 20.53 -16.78
C GLY A 77 19.47 19.04 -17.12
N CYS A 78 19.93 18.23 -16.18
CA CYS A 78 20.02 16.78 -16.37
C CYS A 78 18.63 16.13 -16.60
N ASP A 79 17.57 16.60 -15.91
CA ASP A 79 16.19 16.10 -16.14
C ASP A 79 15.73 16.40 -17.57
N PHE A 80 16.02 17.61 -18.06
CA PHE A 80 15.70 18.05 -19.40
C PHE A 80 16.44 17.25 -20.47
N LEU A 81 17.77 17.10 -20.33
CA LEU A 81 18.62 16.35 -21.26
C LEU A 81 18.21 14.88 -21.34
N LEU A 82 18.02 14.22 -20.20
CA LEU A 82 17.55 12.82 -20.18
C LEU A 82 16.18 12.66 -20.84
N SER A 83 15.28 13.61 -20.63
CA SER A 83 13.95 13.57 -21.25
C SER A 83 14.04 13.66 -22.79
N MET A 84 15.03 14.37 -23.31
CA MET A 84 15.30 14.47 -24.75
C MET A 84 15.86 13.15 -25.30
N VAL A 85 16.83 12.56 -24.62
CA VAL A 85 17.48 11.29 -25.02
C VAL A 85 16.51 10.10 -24.97
N MET A 86 15.67 10.03 -23.95
CA MET A 86 14.77 8.89 -23.75
C MET A 86 13.54 8.87 -24.67
N GLY A 87 13.40 9.85 -25.58
CA GLY A 87 12.24 9.96 -26.48
C GLY A 87 10.89 10.00 -25.75
N SER A 88 10.90 10.38 -24.47
CA SER A 88 9.76 10.26 -23.58
C SER A 88 8.63 11.18 -24.04
N LYS A 89 7.52 10.59 -24.50
CA LYS A 89 6.24 11.30 -24.72
C LYS A 89 5.53 11.70 -23.40
N GLY A 90 6.14 11.40 -22.25
CA GLY A 90 5.62 11.76 -20.93
C GLY A 90 5.95 13.21 -20.50
N PRO A 91 5.22 13.75 -19.49
CA PRO A 91 5.39 15.12 -19.03
C PRO A 91 6.76 15.38 -18.38
N LYS A 92 7.40 16.49 -18.75
CA LYS A 92 8.65 16.97 -18.13
C LYS A 92 8.38 17.34 -16.67
N ASN A 93 8.99 16.65 -15.71
CA ASN A 93 8.75 16.87 -14.27
C ASN A 93 9.82 17.79 -13.66
N THR A 94 9.97 18.99 -14.24
CA THR A 94 10.99 19.97 -13.86
C THR A 94 10.85 20.42 -12.40
N MET A 95 9.63 20.49 -11.87
CA MET A 95 9.39 20.84 -10.47
C MET A 95 9.96 19.81 -9.49
N SER A 96 9.82 18.50 -9.77
CA SER A 96 10.40 17.48 -8.91
C SER A 96 11.93 17.47 -8.98
N ALA A 97 12.52 17.82 -10.13
CA ALA A 97 13.96 18.00 -10.26
C ALA A 97 14.46 19.20 -9.44
N ALA A 98 13.76 20.34 -9.51
CA ALA A 98 14.09 21.53 -8.71
C ALA A 98 13.98 21.28 -7.20
N VAL A 99 12.92 20.62 -6.73
CA VAL A 99 12.78 20.21 -5.32
C VAL A 99 13.96 19.32 -4.89
N PHE A 100 14.36 18.38 -5.74
CA PHE A 100 15.51 17.52 -5.45
C PHE A 100 16.82 18.32 -5.36
N GLY A 101 17.09 19.24 -6.31
CA GLY A 101 18.27 20.09 -6.28
C GLY A 101 18.33 20.97 -5.01
N LEU A 102 17.19 21.52 -4.58
CA LEU A 102 17.11 22.24 -3.31
C LEU A 102 17.37 21.34 -2.11
N ILE A 103 16.86 20.11 -2.07
CA ILE A 103 17.16 19.17 -0.97
C ILE A 103 18.66 18.85 -0.92
N VAL A 104 19.31 18.66 -2.07
CA VAL A 104 20.78 18.47 -2.13
C VAL A 104 21.50 19.67 -1.54
N ALA A 105 21.19 20.88 -2.01
CA ALA A 105 21.79 22.11 -1.49
C ALA A 105 21.52 22.30 0.02
N MET A 106 20.27 22.18 0.44
CA MET A 106 19.86 22.38 1.83
C MET A 106 20.41 21.31 2.78
N SER A 107 20.80 20.14 2.28
CA SER A 107 21.47 19.11 3.07
C SER A 107 23.00 19.20 2.98
N TYR A 108 23.57 20.11 2.20
CA TYR A 108 25.01 20.35 2.15
C TYR A 108 25.45 21.14 3.39
N SER A 109 26.64 20.82 3.92
CA SER A 109 27.20 21.52 5.07
C SER A 109 28.29 22.48 4.60
N LEU A 110 28.25 23.72 5.10
CA LEU A 110 29.23 24.76 4.77
C LEU A 110 30.40 24.84 5.76
N GLY A 111 30.47 23.97 6.77
CA GLY A 111 31.55 23.93 7.78
C GLY A 111 31.38 24.90 8.96
N LEU A 112 32.28 24.80 9.95
CA LEU A 112 32.50 25.73 11.07
C LEU A 112 33.30 26.97 10.61
N PRO A 113 33.29 28.09 11.37
CA PRO A 113 34.12 29.26 11.07
C PRO A 113 35.62 28.89 10.98
N ILE A 114 36.33 29.65 10.16
CA ILE A 114 37.67 29.49 9.54
C ILE A 114 38.84 29.10 10.47
N ALA A 115 38.67 28.95 11.79
CA ALA A 115 39.78 28.93 12.72
C ALA A 115 40.21 27.56 13.33
N MET A 116 39.64 26.40 12.93
CA MET A 116 39.99 25.11 13.59
C MET A 116 39.98 23.82 12.74
N ALA A 117 40.40 23.86 11.48
CA ALA A 117 40.82 22.61 10.83
C ALA A 117 42.22 22.20 11.31
N THR A 118 42.36 21.76 12.56
CA THR A 118 43.50 20.93 12.96
C THR A 118 43.15 19.49 12.59
N GLU A 119 43.89 18.97 11.61
CA GLU A 119 43.66 17.75 10.82
C GLU A 119 42.70 17.91 9.62
N THR A 120 43.21 18.62 8.60
CA THR A 120 43.11 18.28 7.16
C THR A 120 41.85 17.55 6.66
N ILE A 121 40.66 18.09 6.95
CA ILE A 121 39.46 17.86 6.13
C ILE A 121 39.11 19.22 5.50
N PRO A 122 39.31 19.40 4.19
CA PRO A 122 39.24 20.70 3.56
C PRO A 122 37.79 21.19 3.49
N THR A 123 37.39 22.00 4.45
CA THR A 123 36.42 23.06 4.19
C THR A 123 37.15 24.39 4.31
N LEU A 124 37.23 25.10 3.18
CA LEU A 124 37.85 26.42 2.92
C LEU A 124 39.33 26.44 2.48
N ALA A 125 39.54 26.26 1.17
CA ALA A 125 40.01 27.41 0.39
C ALA A 125 38.79 28.01 -0.33
N GLY A 126 38.70 29.31 -0.51
CA GLY A 126 37.62 30.00 -1.24
C GLY A 126 37.60 29.72 -2.75
N GLY A 127 37.76 28.45 -3.16
CA GLY A 127 37.84 27.99 -4.54
C GLY A 127 36.54 27.42 -5.10
N TYR A 128 36.61 26.94 -6.34
CA TYR A 128 35.50 26.38 -7.12
C TYR A 128 34.91 25.07 -6.55
N GLU A 129 35.66 24.36 -5.69
CA GLU A 129 35.32 23.03 -5.19
C GLU A 129 34.04 23.02 -4.33
N GLN A 130 33.81 24.06 -3.52
CA GLN A 130 32.60 24.21 -2.69
C GLN A 130 31.30 24.22 -3.52
N TYR A 131 31.39 24.55 -4.81
CA TYR A 131 30.29 24.57 -5.76
C TYR A 131 30.25 23.30 -6.63
N MET A 132 31.40 22.66 -6.83
CA MET A 132 31.54 21.45 -7.64
C MET A 132 30.88 20.23 -6.96
N TYR A 133 31.08 20.02 -5.65
CA TYR A 133 30.50 18.86 -4.97
C TYR A 133 28.96 18.83 -5.01
N PRO A 134 28.23 19.92 -4.68
CA PRO A 134 26.78 19.95 -4.81
C PRO A 134 26.30 19.72 -6.26
N ALA A 135 27.05 20.20 -7.26
CA ALA A 135 26.75 19.95 -8.67
C ALA A 135 26.87 18.46 -9.02
N ILE A 136 27.96 17.80 -8.62
CA ILE A 136 28.19 16.36 -8.86
C ILE A 136 27.13 15.53 -8.14
N ILE A 137 26.84 15.83 -6.87
CA ILE A 137 25.78 15.15 -6.09
C ILE A 137 24.43 15.30 -6.79
N SER A 138 24.11 16.50 -7.28
CA SER A 138 22.87 16.77 -8.00
C SER A 138 22.78 16.00 -9.31
N ALA A 139 23.83 15.99 -10.13
CA ALA A 139 23.87 15.25 -11.38
C ALA A 139 23.75 13.74 -11.15
N PHE A 140 24.65 13.18 -10.33
CA PHE A 140 24.72 11.75 -10.06
C PHE A 140 23.44 11.23 -9.38
N GLY A 141 22.96 11.93 -8.35
CA GLY A 141 21.73 11.56 -7.64
C GLY A 141 20.49 11.61 -8.53
N LEU A 142 20.41 12.59 -9.44
CA LEU A 142 19.29 12.68 -10.37
C LEU A 142 19.32 11.57 -11.42
N ILE A 143 20.48 11.34 -12.05
CA ILE A 143 20.63 10.36 -13.12
C ILE A 143 20.44 8.94 -12.56
N VAL A 144 21.24 8.57 -11.55
CA VAL A 144 21.31 7.19 -11.06
C VAL A 144 20.15 6.87 -10.12
N PHE A 145 19.96 7.66 -9.08
CA PHE A 145 19.02 7.30 -8.01
C PHE A 145 17.60 7.82 -8.22
N LYS A 146 17.41 8.92 -8.97
CA LYS A 146 16.06 9.44 -9.25
C LYS A 146 15.46 8.87 -10.53
N LYS A 147 16.21 8.77 -11.63
CA LYS A 147 15.71 8.33 -12.95
C LYS A 147 15.86 6.83 -13.18
N LEU A 148 17.06 6.26 -13.07
CA LEU A 148 17.26 4.82 -13.31
C LEU A 148 16.46 3.95 -12.33
N GLN A 149 16.45 4.26 -11.03
CA GLN A 149 15.58 3.54 -10.08
C GLN A 149 14.09 3.74 -10.35
N GLY A 150 13.70 4.89 -10.91
CA GLY A 150 12.33 5.12 -11.36
C GLY A 150 11.93 4.14 -12.47
N LEU A 151 12.80 3.93 -13.45
CA LEU A 151 12.61 2.96 -14.54
C LEU A 151 12.54 1.51 -14.04
N ALA A 152 13.29 1.17 -12.98
CA ALA A 152 13.22 -0.14 -12.32
C ALA A 152 11.90 -0.37 -11.54
N GLY A 153 10.96 0.59 -11.56
CA GLY A 153 9.61 0.46 -11.03
C GLY A 153 9.44 0.83 -9.55
N ARG A 154 10.53 1.11 -8.81
CA ARG A 154 10.48 1.64 -7.43
C ARG A 154 11.81 2.30 -7.04
N LYS A 155 11.71 3.45 -6.36
CA LYS A 155 12.84 4.07 -5.64
C LYS A 155 13.05 3.39 -4.29
N TYR A 156 14.25 2.88 -4.06
CA TYR A 156 14.56 2.15 -2.84
C TYR A 156 15.18 3.05 -1.77
N VAL A 157 15.96 4.04 -2.18
CA VAL A 157 16.72 4.93 -1.30
C VAL A 157 16.47 6.38 -1.67
N ASN A 158 16.53 7.29 -0.70
CA ASN A 158 16.42 8.72 -0.96
C ASN A 158 17.59 9.16 -1.88
N PRO A 159 17.31 9.64 -3.11
CA PRO A 159 18.36 9.95 -4.09
C PRO A 159 19.37 10.99 -3.63
N ALA A 160 18.94 11.97 -2.83
CA ALA A 160 19.84 13.03 -2.36
C ALA A 160 20.74 12.48 -1.24
N ALA A 161 20.17 11.69 -0.33
CA ALA A 161 20.90 11.08 0.78
C ALA A 161 22.00 10.13 0.29
N ILE A 162 21.66 9.19 -0.60
CA ILE A 162 22.62 8.21 -1.12
C ILE A 162 23.68 8.84 -2.02
N ALA A 163 23.31 9.81 -2.87
CA ALA A 163 24.28 10.49 -3.72
C ALA A 163 25.28 11.29 -2.89
N LYS A 164 24.79 12.00 -1.85
CA LYS A 164 25.68 12.69 -0.91
C LYS A 164 26.60 11.70 -0.19
N LEU A 165 26.06 10.59 0.31
CA LEU A 165 26.84 9.56 1.02
C LEU A 165 27.91 8.93 0.11
N LEU A 166 27.59 8.63 -1.15
CA LEU A 166 28.54 8.03 -2.08
C LEU A 166 29.58 9.03 -2.57
N ILE A 167 29.19 10.25 -2.94
CA ILE A 167 30.15 11.23 -3.47
C ILE A 167 31.08 11.72 -2.36
N LEU A 168 30.55 12.02 -1.16
CA LEU A 168 31.40 12.37 -0.03
C LEU A 168 32.13 11.14 0.56
N GLY A 169 31.56 9.94 0.46
CA GLY A 169 32.26 8.71 0.79
C GLY A 169 33.43 8.46 -0.15
N LEU A 170 33.18 8.20 -1.43
CA LEU A 170 34.21 7.90 -2.42
C LEU A 170 35.29 8.99 -2.56
N LEU A 171 34.96 10.28 -2.43
CA LEU A 171 35.94 11.37 -2.59
C LEU A 171 36.75 11.65 -1.32
N PHE A 172 36.28 11.27 -0.13
CA PHE A 172 37.04 11.37 1.13
C PHE A 172 37.66 10.02 1.55
N MET A 173 37.55 8.97 0.73
CA MET A 173 38.02 7.61 1.00
C MET A 173 39.43 7.19 0.51
N PRO A 174 40.43 8.08 0.35
CA PRO A 174 41.82 7.62 0.48
C PRO A 174 42.12 7.00 1.86
N ALA A 175 41.27 7.24 2.88
CA ALA A 175 41.41 6.67 4.24
C ALA A 175 40.85 5.25 4.43
N ILE A 176 40.05 4.70 3.49
CA ILE A 176 39.72 3.25 3.50
C ILE A 176 40.78 2.43 2.76
N SER A 177 41.54 3.01 1.83
CA SER A 177 42.69 2.33 1.20
C SER A 177 43.90 2.15 2.13
N SER A 178 44.00 2.90 3.23
CA SER A 178 44.91 2.59 4.34
C SER A 178 44.36 1.53 5.30
N LEU A 179 43.14 1.03 5.06
CA LEU A 179 42.47 0.10 5.97
C LEU A 179 42.69 -1.37 5.63
N LEU A 180 43.34 -1.73 4.52
CA LEU A 180 43.67 -3.13 4.18
C LEU A 180 44.91 -3.20 3.25
N PRO A 181 46.13 -3.18 3.82
CA PRO A 181 46.88 -4.40 4.20
C PRO A 181 47.66 -4.29 5.54
N ALA A 182 48.09 -5.35 6.25
CA ALA A 182 47.83 -6.81 6.16
C ALA A 182 47.73 -7.50 7.54
N ASP A 183 47.67 -6.73 8.64
CA ASP A 183 48.00 -7.21 9.99
C ASP A 183 46.76 -7.35 10.90
N HIS A 184 45.67 -6.64 10.60
CA HIS A 184 44.54 -6.46 11.51
C HIS A 184 43.19 -6.94 10.97
N VAL A 185 43.20 -7.89 10.03
CA VAL A 185 42.01 -8.70 9.66
C VAL A 185 41.71 -9.78 10.72
N ALA A 186 42.36 -9.74 11.87
CA ALA A 186 42.09 -10.63 12.97
C ALA A 186 40.81 -10.21 13.72
N VAL A 187 39.73 -10.95 13.43
CA VAL A 187 38.63 -11.28 14.35
C VAL A 187 37.48 -10.26 14.45
N ILE A 188 36.60 -10.26 13.42
CA ILE A 188 35.16 -10.09 13.69
C ILE A 188 34.65 -11.45 14.16
N ASP A 189 34.76 -11.73 15.46
CA ASP A 189 34.04 -12.85 16.07
C ASP A 189 32.58 -12.42 16.31
N LEU A 190 31.69 -12.92 15.45
CA LEU A 190 30.26 -12.65 15.49
C LEU A 190 29.51 -13.39 16.63
N GLN A 191 30.21 -14.03 17.58
CA GLN A 191 29.53 -14.90 18.55
C GLN A 191 29.13 -14.27 19.89
N ASN A 192 29.57 -13.06 20.28
CA ASN A 192 29.05 -12.45 21.51
C ASN A 192 29.23 -10.90 21.59
N PRO A 193 28.18 -10.10 21.33
CA PRO A 193 28.31 -8.65 21.12
C PRO A 193 28.40 -7.79 22.41
N LEU A 194 28.71 -8.39 23.56
CA LEU A 194 28.58 -7.71 24.88
C LEU A 194 29.78 -7.85 25.83
N THR A 195 30.96 -8.29 25.38
CA THR A 195 32.16 -8.32 26.24
C THR A 195 33.30 -7.45 25.70
N GLU A 196 34.03 -6.83 26.63
CA GLU A 196 35.15 -5.89 26.40
C GLU A 196 36.20 -6.39 25.39
N SER A 197 36.40 -7.71 25.31
CA SER A 197 37.37 -8.35 24.42
C SER A 197 37.07 -8.20 22.92
N ALA A 198 35.84 -7.84 22.53
CA ALA A 198 35.50 -7.59 21.11
C ALA A 198 36.06 -6.26 20.58
N PHE A 199 36.68 -5.44 21.45
CA PHE A 199 37.15 -4.09 21.13
C PHE A 199 38.64 -3.87 21.45
N GLU A 200 39.39 -4.92 21.78
CA GLU A 200 40.85 -4.87 21.96
C GLU A 200 41.53 -4.66 20.59
N GLY A 201 41.70 -3.39 20.22
CA GLY A 201 42.25 -2.96 18.93
C GLY A 201 41.79 -1.57 18.50
N PHE A 202 40.71 -1.06 19.09
CA PHE A 202 40.40 0.37 19.03
C PHE A 202 41.21 1.10 20.12
N PRO A 203 41.78 2.30 19.86
CA PRO A 203 42.35 3.11 20.93
C PRO A 203 41.30 3.27 22.04
N SER A 204 41.72 3.32 23.29
CA SER A 204 40.92 3.31 24.54
C SER A 204 39.94 4.49 24.73
N TYR A 205 39.34 4.95 23.64
CA TYR A 205 38.49 6.11 23.50
C TYR A 205 37.04 5.64 23.40
N TYR A 206 36.35 5.57 24.53
CA TYR A 206 34.90 5.39 24.54
C TYR A 206 34.24 6.77 24.39
N PRO A 207 33.61 7.12 23.24
CA PRO A 207 33.03 8.46 22.99
C PRO A 207 31.78 8.77 23.83
N MET A 208 31.46 7.93 24.82
CA MET A 208 30.26 8.04 25.65
C MET A 208 30.51 8.73 26.98
N GLU A 209 31.77 8.99 27.35
CA GLU A 209 32.09 9.79 28.54
C GLU A 209 31.57 11.23 28.42
N THR A 210 31.15 11.79 29.56
CA THR A 210 30.60 13.14 29.69
C THR A 210 31.50 14.23 29.11
N THR A 211 32.82 14.06 29.27
CA THR A 211 33.86 14.97 28.82
C THR A 211 33.90 15.09 27.28
N ILE A 212 33.79 13.95 26.59
CA ILE A 212 33.80 13.90 25.12
C ILE A 212 32.51 14.49 24.55
N PHE A 213 31.36 14.19 25.15
CA PHE A 213 30.09 14.80 24.77
C PHE A 213 30.12 16.33 24.93
N GLY A 214 30.65 16.83 26.06
CA GLY A 214 30.79 18.27 26.30
C GLY A 214 31.71 18.96 25.28
N SER A 215 32.84 18.35 24.94
CA SER A 215 33.76 18.88 23.90
C SER A 215 33.13 18.86 22.49
N THR A 216 32.40 17.80 22.13
CA THR A 216 31.68 17.69 20.85
C THR A 216 30.56 18.71 20.74
N LEU A 217 29.86 18.97 21.85
CA LEU A 217 28.85 20.00 21.93
C LEU A 217 29.45 21.39 21.72
N LEU A 218 30.55 21.69 22.42
CA LEU A 218 31.20 23.00 22.39
C LEU A 218 31.75 23.31 20.99
N THR A 219 32.44 22.35 20.37
CA THR A 219 32.94 22.46 18.98
C THR A 219 31.82 22.65 17.97
N SER A 220 30.63 22.08 18.19
CA SER A 220 29.50 22.18 17.26
C SER A 220 28.76 23.53 17.31
N TYR A 221 28.96 24.36 18.35
CA TYR A 221 28.20 25.60 18.54
C TYR A 221 29.05 26.82 18.91
N ALA A 222 30.38 26.71 18.91
CA ALA A 222 31.28 27.85 19.12
C ALA A 222 31.32 28.80 17.91
N ILE A 223 31.32 30.12 18.18
CA ILE A 223 31.41 31.19 17.18
C ILE A 223 32.87 31.47 16.79
N ASP A 224 33.81 31.27 17.71
CA ASP A 224 35.26 31.35 17.49
C ASP A 224 35.94 30.05 17.99
N PRO A 225 36.39 29.19 17.07
CA PRO A 225 37.09 27.97 17.45
C PRO A 225 38.47 28.20 18.10
N ALA A 226 39.14 29.33 17.84
CA ALA A 226 40.43 29.64 18.45
C ALA A 226 40.30 30.02 19.94
N ASN A 227 39.08 30.32 20.41
CA ASN A 227 38.79 30.62 21.79
C ASN A 227 37.45 29.98 22.22
N PRO A 228 37.40 28.65 22.43
CA PRO A 228 36.17 27.95 22.81
C PRO A 228 35.64 28.36 24.20
N TYR A 229 36.35 29.23 24.93
CA TYR A 229 36.01 29.71 26.28
C TYR A 229 35.22 31.03 26.31
N THR A 230 34.95 31.68 25.17
CA THR A 230 34.25 32.99 25.16
C THR A 230 32.73 32.91 25.20
N PHE A 231 32.12 31.72 25.31
CA PHE A 231 30.73 31.57 25.72
C PHE A 231 30.59 30.58 26.88
N GLY A 232 30.64 31.13 28.11
CA GLY A 232 30.35 30.41 29.34
C GLY A 232 31.61 29.91 30.06
N SER A 233 32.17 30.75 30.93
CA SER A 233 32.88 30.23 32.09
C SER A 233 31.97 29.24 32.84
N PHE A 234 32.56 28.26 33.53
CA PHE A 234 31.84 27.29 34.38
C PHE A 234 30.87 27.93 35.41
N GLU A 235 30.86 29.25 35.54
CA GLU A 235 30.07 30.04 36.49
C GLU A 235 28.70 30.51 35.96
N ASN A 236 28.38 30.42 34.65
CA ASN A 236 27.09 30.90 34.11
C ASN A 236 26.32 29.83 33.31
N PRO A 237 25.23 29.25 33.85
CA PRO A 237 24.50 28.19 33.19
C PRO A 237 23.50 28.73 32.15
N LEU A 238 23.63 28.24 30.92
CA LEU A 238 22.56 28.01 29.94
C LEU A 238 21.95 29.12 29.03
N PRO A 239 22.31 30.43 28.98
CA PRO A 239 21.51 31.35 28.14
C PRO A 239 21.86 31.35 26.64
N ASP A 240 23.08 30.97 26.22
CA ASP A 240 23.49 31.16 24.81
C ASP A 240 23.49 29.88 23.95
N VAL A 241 23.73 28.71 24.56
CA VAL A 241 23.74 27.43 23.82
C VAL A 241 22.35 27.12 23.26
N LEU A 242 21.29 27.38 24.02
CA LEU A 242 19.92 27.13 23.59
C LEU A 242 19.49 28.06 22.46
N TYR A 243 19.89 29.33 22.51
CA TYR A 243 19.64 30.31 21.44
C TYR A 243 20.34 29.88 20.14
N ASN A 244 21.62 29.51 20.22
CA ASN A 244 22.40 29.05 19.07
C ASN A 244 21.90 27.69 18.52
N MET A 245 21.34 26.81 19.36
CA MET A 245 20.73 25.55 18.93
C MET A 245 19.37 25.72 18.23
N LEU A 246 18.60 26.75 18.59
CA LEU A 246 17.22 26.90 18.16
C LEU A 246 17.03 27.96 17.06
N VAL A 247 17.70 29.11 17.18
CA VAL A 247 17.40 30.33 16.41
C VAL A 247 18.35 30.52 15.23
N VAL A 248 19.65 30.63 15.47
CA VAL A 248 20.67 30.82 14.42
C VAL A 248 21.85 29.89 14.68
N LYS A 249 22.10 28.96 13.75
CA LYS A 249 23.22 28.03 13.79
C LYS A 249 24.30 28.44 12.79
N TYR A 250 25.52 28.48 13.28
CA TYR A 250 26.73 28.65 12.47
C TYR A 250 27.40 27.32 12.09
N HIS A 251 26.79 26.19 12.46
CA HIS A 251 27.23 24.83 12.13
C HIS A 251 26.07 23.98 11.62
N GLY A 252 26.34 23.14 10.63
CA GLY A 252 25.40 22.13 10.13
C GLY A 252 25.02 22.29 8.67
N TRP A 253 23.82 21.84 8.31
CA TRP A 253 23.33 21.91 6.93
C TRP A 253 22.80 23.32 6.61
N ILE A 254 22.90 23.76 5.35
CA ILE A 254 22.37 25.06 4.90
C ILE A 254 20.90 25.22 5.29
N GLY A 255 20.09 24.18 5.05
CA GLY A 255 18.67 24.16 5.41
C GLY A 255 18.41 23.93 6.90
N GLY A 256 19.45 23.70 7.70
CA GLY A 256 19.42 23.48 9.14
C GLY A 256 19.74 24.69 9.99
N PHE A 257 19.95 25.86 9.36
CA PHE A 257 20.39 27.12 9.99
C PHE A 257 19.53 27.57 11.18
N SER A 258 18.25 27.18 11.22
CA SER A 258 17.34 27.48 12.33
C SER A 258 16.37 26.32 12.54
N SER A 259 16.42 25.70 13.71
CA SER A 259 15.52 24.59 14.05
C SER A 259 14.07 25.04 14.07
N ILE A 260 13.80 26.22 14.63
CA ILE A 260 12.45 26.75 14.81
C ILE A 260 11.82 27.08 13.45
N ILE A 261 12.55 27.79 12.58
CA ILE A 261 12.03 28.20 11.27
C ILE A 261 11.72 26.97 10.41
N VAL A 262 12.64 26.01 10.36
CA VAL A 262 12.47 24.77 9.58
C VAL A 262 11.29 23.97 10.10
N MET A 263 11.14 23.86 11.42
CA MET A 263 10.00 23.20 12.05
C MET A 263 8.69 23.91 11.73
N ALA A 264 8.64 25.25 11.81
CA ALA A 264 7.44 26.04 11.50
C ALA A 264 7.00 25.87 10.02
N ILE A 265 7.95 25.96 9.08
CA ILE A 265 7.69 25.74 7.65
C ILE A 265 7.27 24.30 7.39
N GLY A 266 7.92 23.32 8.04
CA GLY A 266 7.58 21.90 7.94
C GLY A 266 6.17 21.59 8.44
N VAL A 267 5.78 22.13 9.60
CA VAL A 267 4.43 21.99 10.16
C VAL A 267 3.38 22.65 9.27
N LEU A 268 3.68 23.84 8.72
CA LEU A 268 2.79 24.51 7.76
C LEU A 268 2.59 23.66 6.50
N LEU A 269 3.67 23.09 5.95
CA LEU A 269 3.61 22.19 4.80
C LEU A 269 2.75 20.96 5.11
N PHE A 270 2.89 20.37 6.30
CA PHE A 270 2.08 19.23 6.74
C PHE A 270 0.60 19.61 6.88
N ALA A 271 0.30 20.83 7.35
CA ALA A 271 -1.05 21.34 7.50
C ALA A 271 -1.75 21.60 6.16
N VAL A 272 -1.02 22.02 5.12
CA VAL A 272 -1.54 22.22 3.77
C VAL A 272 -1.67 20.88 3.02
N CYS A 273 -0.68 20.00 3.16
CA CYS A 273 -0.62 18.70 2.49
C CYS A 273 -1.17 17.56 3.35
N ARG A 274 -2.18 17.86 4.20
CA ARG A 274 -2.84 16.87 5.06
C ARG A 274 -3.26 15.65 4.23
N ARG A 275 -2.92 14.46 4.73
CA ARG A 275 -3.14 13.11 4.13
C ARG A 275 -2.07 12.59 3.18
N TYR A 276 -1.17 13.42 2.65
CA TYR A 276 -0.15 12.96 1.68
C TYR A 276 1.25 12.82 2.29
N ILE A 277 1.59 13.67 3.26
CA ILE A 277 2.85 13.59 3.99
C ILE A 277 2.68 12.71 5.24
N LYS A 278 3.64 11.81 5.47
CA LYS A 278 3.59 10.77 6.51
C LYS A 278 4.05 11.30 7.87
N TRP A 279 3.23 12.12 8.51
CA TRP A 279 3.54 12.73 9.83
C TRP A 279 3.96 11.71 10.91
N ARG A 280 3.49 10.45 10.82
CA ARG A 280 3.85 9.37 11.74
C ARG A 280 5.36 9.10 11.76
N ILE A 281 6.04 9.21 10.62
CA ILE A 281 7.49 9.01 10.53
C ILE A 281 8.20 10.13 11.29
N THR A 282 7.85 11.39 11.00
CA THR A 282 8.43 12.56 11.68
C THR A 282 8.22 12.48 13.18
N LEU A 283 7.00 12.21 13.64
CA LEU A 283 6.71 12.15 15.07
C LEU A 283 7.47 11.00 15.76
N SER A 284 7.46 9.80 15.17
CA SER A 284 8.16 8.65 15.75
C SER A 284 9.68 8.82 15.75
N TYR A 285 10.25 9.47 14.73
CA TYR A 285 11.65 9.87 14.72
C TYR A 285 11.98 10.82 15.88
N LEU A 286 11.25 11.94 16.02
CA LEU A 286 11.51 12.94 17.06
C LEU A 286 11.36 12.33 18.47
N VAL A 287 10.31 11.55 18.70
CA VAL A 287 10.07 10.87 19.98
C VAL A 287 11.17 9.85 20.26
N ALA A 288 11.58 9.03 19.28
CA ALA A 288 12.65 8.07 19.47
C ALA A 288 14.00 8.75 19.75
N THR A 289 14.30 9.86 19.07
CA THR A 289 15.51 10.66 19.34
C THR A 289 15.51 11.19 20.77
N VAL A 290 14.40 11.77 21.25
CA VAL A 290 14.30 12.27 22.62
C VAL A 290 14.46 11.14 23.65
N LEU A 291 13.70 10.04 23.49
CA LEU A 291 13.74 8.93 24.44
C LEU A 291 15.11 8.26 24.48
N PHE A 292 15.68 7.97 23.31
CA PHE A 292 16.96 7.27 23.23
C PHE A 292 18.12 8.16 23.67
N ALA A 293 18.14 9.44 23.31
CA ALA A 293 19.14 10.39 23.81
C ALA A 293 19.05 10.57 25.33
N GLY A 294 17.83 10.62 25.88
CA GLY A 294 17.61 10.68 27.33
C GLY A 294 18.12 9.43 28.05
N VAL A 295 17.78 8.24 27.55
CA VAL A 295 18.28 6.96 28.09
C VAL A 295 19.81 6.91 28.06
N MET A 296 20.43 7.31 26.95
CA MET A 296 21.90 7.40 26.86
C MET A 296 22.48 8.40 27.87
N GLY A 297 21.80 9.53 28.13
CA GLY A 297 22.20 10.48 29.16
C GLY A 297 22.15 9.89 30.58
N PHE A 298 21.16 9.06 30.88
CA PHE A 298 21.06 8.38 32.17
C PHE A 298 22.09 7.26 32.36
N ILE A 299 22.40 6.49 31.30
CA ILE A 299 23.34 5.35 31.39
C ILE A 299 24.78 5.82 31.46
N TYR A 300 25.16 6.79 30.63
CA TYR A 300 26.57 7.20 30.46
C TYR A 300 26.92 8.50 31.18
N GLY A 301 25.95 9.09 31.89
CA GLY A 301 26.10 10.33 32.63
C GLY A 301 26.08 11.59 31.76
N GLY A 302 26.14 12.74 32.43
CA GLY A 302 26.04 14.07 31.84
C GLY A 302 24.62 14.64 31.95
N ASP A 303 24.41 15.88 31.50
CA ASP A 303 23.09 16.50 31.50
C ASP A 303 22.19 15.83 30.42
N PRO A 304 21.16 15.05 30.81
CA PRO A 304 20.29 14.37 29.86
C PRO A 304 19.49 15.36 29.01
N ILE A 305 19.15 16.54 29.56
CA ILE A 305 18.40 17.58 28.86
C ILE A 305 19.25 18.14 27.73
N LEU A 306 20.51 18.47 28.02
CA LEU A 306 21.44 18.99 27.03
C LEU A 306 21.72 17.98 25.90
N ARG A 307 21.83 16.70 26.24
CA ARG A 307 22.00 15.61 25.25
C ARG A 307 20.77 15.44 24.35
N ILE A 308 19.58 15.52 24.92
CA ILE A 308 18.32 15.51 24.14
C ILE A 308 18.29 16.70 23.18
N ILE A 309 18.56 17.91 23.68
CA ILE A 309 18.54 19.13 22.87
C ILE A 309 19.57 19.03 21.74
N PHE A 310 20.78 18.54 22.02
CA PHE A 310 21.82 18.32 21.01
C PHE A 310 21.34 17.42 19.87
N HIS A 311 20.95 16.18 20.14
CA HIS A 311 20.58 15.24 19.07
C HIS A 311 19.29 15.66 18.33
N LEU A 312 18.40 16.39 19.01
CA LEU A 312 17.18 16.88 18.39
C LEU A 312 17.43 18.09 17.49
N PHE A 313 18.31 19.00 17.90
CA PHE A 313 18.56 20.28 17.24
C PHE A 313 19.94 20.40 16.59
N ILE A 314 20.68 19.30 16.46
CA ILE A 314 21.84 19.24 15.58
C ILE A 314 21.39 19.61 14.15
N GLY A 315 22.20 20.39 13.44
CA GLY A 315 21.82 21.06 12.18
C GLY A 315 21.21 20.16 11.09
N SER A 316 21.36 18.85 11.17
CA SER A 316 20.76 17.88 10.23
C SER A 316 19.38 17.34 10.66
N SER A 317 19.09 17.27 11.96
CA SER A 317 18.02 16.42 12.52
C SER A 317 16.60 16.89 12.15
N ILE A 318 16.27 18.16 12.43
CA ILE A 318 14.93 18.71 12.13
C ILE A 318 14.70 18.78 10.62
N PHE A 319 15.70 19.23 9.84
CA PHE A 319 15.56 19.29 8.38
C PHE A 319 15.32 17.90 7.77
N LEU A 320 16.08 16.89 8.22
CA LEU A 320 15.87 15.50 7.83
C LEU A 320 14.44 15.05 8.17
N ALA A 321 13.96 15.30 9.38
CA ALA A 321 12.67 14.84 9.88
C ALA A 321 11.46 15.32 9.04
N PHE A 322 11.52 16.56 8.51
CA PHE A 322 10.42 17.18 7.77
C PHE A 322 10.55 17.09 6.24
N PHE A 323 11.77 17.09 5.70
CA PHE A 323 11.98 17.23 4.25
C PHE A 323 12.62 16.01 3.58
N MET A 324 13.25 15.10 4.33
CA MET A 324 13.93 13.92 3.77
C MET A 324 13.32 12.60 4.24
N ALA A 325 13.09 12.45 5.55
CA ALA A 325 12.55 11.24 6.16
C ALA A 325 11.11 10.94 5.73
N THR A 326 10.35 11.95 5.29
CA THR A 326 8.98 11.81 4.83
C THR A 326 8.83 11.71 3.32
N ASP A 327 9.92 11.54 2.56
CA ASP A 327 9.83 11.29 1.12
C ASP A 327 8.96 10.06 0.87
N PRO A 328 7.77 10.23 0.27
CA PRO A 328 6.80 9.16 0.26
C PRO A 328 7.24 8.06 -0.72
N ALA A 329 8.11 8.36 -1.70
CA ALA A 329 8.60 7.38 -2.68
C ALA A 329 9.52 6.30 -2.09
N THR A 330 10.22 6.59 -1.00
CA THR A 330 11.30 5.75 -0.45
C THR A 330 10.97 5.17 0.94
N THR A 331 9.75 5.42 1.44
CA THR A 331 9.33 5.06 2.80
C THR A 331 8.17 4.05 2.83
N PRO A 332 7.95 3.35 3.97
CA PRO A 332 6.89 2.34 4.09
C PRO A 332 5.49 2.90 3.92
N ILE A 333 4.55 2.09 3.39
CA ILE A 333 3.16 2.54 3.20
C ILE A 333 2.29 2.29 4.43
N THR A 334 2.51 1.19 5.15
CA THR A 334 1.68 0.78 6.31
C THR A 334 1.92 1.70 7.51
N HIS A 335 0.90 1.90 8.35
CA HIS A 335 1.03 2.76 9.53
C HIS A 335 2.02 2.21 10.56
N THR A 336 2.00 0.90 10.83
CA THR A 336 2.97 0.27 11.74
C THR A 336 4.38 0.29 11.14
N GLY A 337 4.52 0.03 9.83
CA GLY A 337 5.80 0.14 9.15
C GLY A 337 6.38 1.56 9.21
N GLN A 338 5.54 2.59 9.13
CA GLN A 338 5.96 3.99 9.29
C GLN A 338 6.48 4.29 10.70
N LEU A 339 5.87 3.74 11.75
CA LEU A 339 6.32 3.91 13.14
C LEU A 339 7.67 3.24 13.38
N ILE A 340 7.81 1.97 12.96
CA ILE A 340 9.07 1.22 13.08
C ILE A 340 10.18 1.94 12.31
N PHE A 341 9.87 2.46 11.11
CA PHE A 341 10.82 3.21 10.31
C PHE A 341 11.33 4.47 11.02
N GLY A 342 10.43 5.29 11.60
CA GLY A 342 10.84 6.51 12.30
C GLY A 342 11.61 6.20 13.59
N ILE A 343 11.19 5.20 14.36
CA ILE A 343 11.92 4.76 15.56
C ILE A 343 13.33 4.28 15.20
N GLY A 344 13.44 3.38 14.22
CA GLY A 344 14.73 2.88 13.76
C GLY A 344 15.63 3.98 13.21
N LEU A 345 15.07 4.97 12.50
CA LEU A 345 15.81 6.12 12.02
C LEU A 345 16.40 6.97 13.17
N GLY A 346 15.62 7.24 14.21
CA GLY A 346 16.08 8.04 15.36
C GLY A 346 17.18 7.33 16.17
N VAL A 347 16.95 6.05 16.50
CA VAL A 347 17.92 5.23 17.24
C VAL A 347 19.22 5.09 16.46
N LEU A 348 19.14 4.71 15.18
CA LEU A 348 20.32 4.49 14.34
C LEU A 348 21.09 5.80 14.10
N THR A 349 20.39 6.94 14.02
CA THR A 349 21.04 8.25 13.93
C THR A 349 21.93 8.51 15.14
N ILE A 350 21.41 8.30 16.35
CA ILE A 350 22.18 8.52 17.59
C ILE A 350 23.32 7.51 17.69
N LEU A 351 23.07 6.22 17.43
CA LEU A 351 24.12 5.20 17.47
C LEU A 351 25.28 5.55 16.52
N ILE A 352 24.99 5.93 15.28
CA ILE A 352 26.05 6.31 14.33
C ILE A 352 26.77 7.57 14.83
N GLN A 353 26.04 8.61 15.22
CA GLN A 353 26.65 9.87 15.68
C GLN A 353 27.55 9.67 16.90
N VAL A 354 27.16 8.81 17.84
CA VAL A 354 27.90 8.57 19.08
C VAL A 354 29.09 7.66 18.85
N TYR A 355 28.90 6.51 18.19
CA TYR A 355 29.95 5.49 18.07
C TYR A 355 30.95 5.76 16.94
N THR A 356 30.57 6.51 15.90
CA THR A 356 31.48 6.78 14.77
C THR A 356 31.98 8.22 14.73
N GLY A 357 31.49 9.11 15.62
CA GLY A 357 31.79 10.54 15.58
C GLY A 357 31.26 11.26 14.33
N PHE A 358 30.53 10.56 13.45
CA PHE A 358 30.03 11.14 12.20
C PHE A 358 28.76 11.96 12.45
N LEU A 359 28.91 13.29 12.59
CA LEU A 359 27.78 14.22 12.78
C LEU A 359 26.73 14.15 11.66
N GLY A 360 27.14 13.71 10.46
CA GLY A 360 26.27 13.40 9.32
C GLY A 360 25.55 12.04 9.38
N GLY A 361 25.65 11.29 10.48
CA GLY A 361 25.15 9.93 10.64
C GLY A 361 23.66 9.73 10.36
N SER A 362 22.88 10.81 10.45
CA SER A 362 21.47 10.82 10.13
C SER A 362 21.15 10.53 8.65
N ILE A 363 22.07 10.86 7.72
CA ILE A 363 21.95 10.48 6.29
C ILE A 363 22.19 8.99 6.10
N LEU A 364 23.21 8.43 6.75
CA LEU A 364 23.51 7.00 6.68
C LEU A 364 22.36 6.18 7.28
N ALA A 365 21.84 6.62 8.44
CA ALA A 365 20.67 6.04 9.07
C ALA A 365 19.45 6.06 8.14
N LEU A 366 19.20 7.18 7.43
CA LEU A 366 18.10 7.29 6.47
C LEU A 366 18.25 6.28 5.33
N VAL A 367 19.45 6.16 4.74
CA VAL A 367 19.72 5.20 3.66
C VAL A 367 19.49 3.75 4.12
N ILE A 368 20.01 3.38 5.30
CA ILE A 368 19.82 2.05 5.88
C ILE A 368 18.32 1.77 6.10
N MET A 369 17.61 2.71 6.73
CA MET A 369 16.17 2.55 6.98
C MET A 369 15.37 2.51 5.68
N ASN A 370 15.74 3.28 4.65
CA ASN A 370 15.10 3.22 3.33
C ASN A 370 15.16 1.79 2.76
N LEU A 371 16.30 1.10 2.86
CA LEU A 371 16.49 -0.27 2.39
C LEU A 371 15.60 -1.29 3.13
N THR A 372 15.23 -1.02 4.40
CA THR A 372 14.29 -1.88 5.15
C THR A 372 12.83 -1.70 4.73
N SER A 373 12.50 -0.65 3.97
CA SER A 373 11.12 -0.31 3.62
C SER A 373 10.34 -1.43 2.92
N PRO A 374 10.90 -2.21 1.98
CA PRO A 374 10.19 -3.34 1.37
C PRO A 374 9.75 -4.42 2.37
N VAL A 375 10.52 -4.62 3.45
CA VAL A 375 10.17 -5.54 4.54
C VAL A 375 9.08 -4.93 5.41
N LEU A 376 9.25 -3.66 5.79
CA LEU A 376 8.28 -2.92 6.63
C LEU A 376 6.92 -2.73 5.95
N ASP A 377 6.85 -2.71 4.62
CA ASP A 377 5.60 -2.71 3.85
C ASP A 377 4.72 -3.95 4.12
N ASN A 378 5.32 -5.04 4.63
CA ASN A 378 4.60 -6.24 5.03
C ASN A 378 4.17 -6.23 6.50
N VAL A 379 4.76 -5.35 7.32
CA VAL A 379 4.48 -5.23 8.75
C VAL A 379 3.29 -4.31 8.98
N GLY A 380 2.34 -4.73 9.81
CA GLY A 380 1.12 -3.97 10.08
C GLY A 380 0.19 -3.81 8.89
N LYS A 381 0.25 -4.75 7.93
CA LYS A 381 -0.87 -4.96 7.00
C LYS A 381 -2.10 -5.22 7.84
N LEU A 382 -3.15 -4.42 7.65
CA LEU A 382 -4.39 -4.56 8.38
C LEU A 382 -4.89 -6.01 8.21
N ARG A 383 -4.91 -6.78 9.30
CA ARG A 383 -5.81 -7.92 9.42
C ARG A 383 -7.21 -7.35 9.24
N GLN A 384 -8.05 -8.00 8.43
CA GLN A 384 -9.41 -7.52 8.13
C GLN A 384 -10.12 -7.09 9.43
N GLN A 385 -10.20 -5.79 9.66
CA GLN A 385 -11.03 -5.23 10.72
C GLN A 385 -11.87 -4.11 10.14
N ARG A 386 -13.17 -4.33 10.31
CA ARG A 386 -14.29 -3.50 9.92
C ARG A 386 -14.17 -2.13 10.57
N LYS A 387 -13.90 -1.11 9.77
CA LYS A 387 -14.50 0.20 10.02
C LYS A 387 -15.09 0.75 8.75
N LYS A 388 -16.40 0.99 8.82
CA LYS A 388 -17.25 1.47 7.74
C LYS A 388 -16.83 2.91 7.42
N ILE A 389 -16.10 3.10 6.32
CA ILE A 389 -16.01 4.40 5.68
C ILE A 389 -17.10 4.40 4.61
N GLU A 390 -18.13 5.21 4.79
CA GLU A 390 -19.14 5.42 3.76
C GLU A 390 -18.55 6.35 2.69
N ALA A 391 -18.32 5.81 1.50
CA ALA A 391 -17.90 6.59 0.35
C ALA A 391 -19.13 7.24 -0.30
N LYS A 392 -19.13 8.57 -0.39
CA LYS A 392 -19.93 9.30 -1.39
C LYS A 392 -18.95 9.85 -2.40
N LEU A 393 -19.01 9.36 -3.64
CA LEU A 393 -18.30 9.96 -4.76
C LEU A 393 -19.14 11.14 -5.28
N PRO A 394 -18.55 12.31 -5.52
CA PRO A 394 -19.17 13.33 -6.36
C PRO A 394 -19.09 12.89 -7.83
N ASP A 395 -20.14 13.18 -8.60
CA ASP A 395 -20.28 12.83 -10.02
C ASP A 395 -19.06 13.29 -10.83
N ALA A 396 -18.22 12.36 -11.26
CA ALA A 396 -17.08 12.63 -12.12
C ALA A 396 -17.44 12.36 -13.58
N LYS A 397 -17.29 13.36 -14.45
CA LYS A 397 -17.42 13.19 -15.90
C LYS A 397 -16.26 12.31 -16.41
N HIS A 398 -16.57 11.11 -16.85
CA HIS A 398 -15.66 10.22 -17.58
C HIS A 398 -15.50 10.75 -19.01
N ASP A 399 -14.48 11.57 -19.28
CA ASP A 399 -13.86 11.69 -20.62
C ASP A 399 -12.71 12.71 -20.61
N ALA A 400 -11.58 12.32 -20.01
CA ALA A 400 -10.30 12.94 -20.35
C ALA A 400 -9.18 11.92 -20.17
N THR A 401 -8.33 11.79 -21.18
CA THR A 401 -7.04 11.09 -21.10
C THR A 401 -6.17 11.85 -20.09
N PHE A 402 -6.17 11.41 -18.84
CA PHE A 402 -5.39 12.05 -17.78
C PHE A 402 -3.94 11.57 -17.80
N MET A 403 -2.99 12.51 -17.66
CA MET A 403 -1.58 12.19 -17.46
C MET A 403 -1.38 11.42 -16.14
N THR A 404 -0.66 10.30 -16.20
CA THR A 404 -0.32 9.45 -15.05
C THR A 404 1.14 9.66 -14.63
N TYR A 405 1.42 9.51 -13.34
CA TYR A 405 2.75 9.66 -12.76
C TYR A 405 3.15 8.41 -11.96
N ASP A 406 4.45 8.26 -11.69
CA ASP A 406 4.95 7.22 -10.79
C ASP A 406 4.30 7.28 -9.40
N CYS A 407 4.13 6.11 -8.79
CA CYS A 407 3.54 6.00 -7.48
C CYS A 407 4.38 6.73 -6.43
N MET A 408 3.74 7.71 -5.78
CA MET A 408 4.34 8.42 -4.67
C MET A 408 4.24 7.66 -3.34
N ARG A 409 3.55 6.51 -3.28
CA ARG A 409 3.32 5.69 -2.07
C ARG A 409 2.82 6.50 -0.85
N CYS A 410 1.94 7.47 -1.08
CA CYS A 410 1.30 8.28 -0.03
C CYS A 410 0.31 7.48 0.84
N GLY A 411 -0.09 6.27 0.43
CA GLY A 411 -1.05 5.43 1.16
C GLY A 411 -2.53 5.85 1.03
N ALA A 412 -2.85 6.91 0.28
CA ALA A 412 -4.23 7.38 0.08
C ALA A 412 -5.17 6.27 -0.40
N CYS A 413 -4.71 5.45 -1.35
CA CYS A 413 -5.46 4.31 -1.89
C CYS A 413 -5.80 3.24 -0.84
N MET A 414 -4.97 3.06 0.19
CA MET A 414 -5.21 2.10 1.26
C MET A 414 -6.24 2.64 2.25
N ASN A 415 -6.19 3.94 2.56
CA ASN A 415 -7.11 4.59 3.49
C ASN A 415 -8.56 4.64 2.99
N VAL A 416 -8.76 4.73 1.67
CA VAL A 416 -10.11 4.72 1.08
C VAL A 416 -10.56 3.33 0.64
N CYS A 417 -9.72 2.31 0.80
CA CYS A 417 -10.10 0.97 0.40
C CYS A 417 -11.15 0.43 1.37
N VAL A 418 -12.38 0.25 0.87
CA VAL A 418 -13.52 -0.30 1.63
C VAL A 418 -13.26 -1.71 2.19
N ASN A 419 -12.25 -2.39 1.64
CA ASN A 419 -11.88 -3.75 2.00
C ASN A 419 -10.53 -3.83 2.71
N ALA A 420 -9.96 -2.68 3.12
CA ALA A 420 -8.64 -2.57 3.76
C ALA A 420 -7.51 -3.28 2.98
N LEU A 421 -7.64 -3.34 1.65
CA LEU A 421 -6.61 -3.90 0.77
C LEU A 421 -5.49 -2.90 0.56
N SER A 422 -4.41 -3.37 -0.08
CA SER A 422 -3.32 -2.52 -0.54
C SER A 422 -3.35 -2.38 -2.06
N PRO A 423 -4.18 -1.47 -2.65
CA PRO A 423 -4.37 -1.39 -4.10
C PRO A 423 -3.07 -1.26 -4.89
N ILE A 424 -2.12 -0.44 -4.40
CA ILE A 424 -0.84 -0.28 -5.06
C ILE A 424 0.02 -1.55 -5.03
N LEU A 425 0.00 -2.31 -3.93
CA LEU A 425 0.74 -3.57 -3.85
C LEU A 425 0.09 -4.65 -4.73
N ILE A 426 -1.25 -4.64 -4.83
CA ILE A 426 -2.00 -5.51 -5.74
C ILE A 426 -1.64 -5.18 -7.18
N LYS A 427 -1.64 -3.89 -7.56
CA LYS A 427 -1.18 -3.46 -8.89
C LYS A 427 0.24 -3.90 -9.18
N GLN A 428 1.18 -3.65 -8.27
CA GLN A 428 2.58 -4.07 -8.45
C GLN A 428 2.73 -5.58 -8.61
N ALA A 429 1.95 -6.38 -7.88
CA ALA A 429 1.95 -7.84 -8.04
C ALA A 429 1.32 -8.26 -9.38
N HIS A 430 0.25 -7.59 -9.81
CA HIS A 430 -0.39 -7.81 -11.11
C HIS A 430 0.53 -7.46 -12.28
N ASP A 431 1.17 -6.28 -12.25
CA ASP A 431 2.11 -5.83 -13.28
C ASP A 431 3.30 -6.80 -13.42
N LYS A 432 3.75 -7.38 -12.31
CA LYS A 432 4.80 -8.41 -12.27
C LYS A 432 4.28 -9.84 -12.54
N GLN A 433 2.98 -10.01 -12.75
CA GLN A 433 2.33 -11.31 -12.91
C GLN A 433 2.63 -12.31 -11.77
N ASP A 434 2.78 -11.81 -10.54
CA ASP A 434 3.11 -12.59 -9.35
C ASP A 434 1.83 -13.11 -8.66
N ALA A 435 1.37 -14.28 -9.08
CA ALA A 435 0.15 -14.93 -8.56
C ALA A 435 0.24 -15.22 -7.05
N ASN A 436 1.39 -15.68 -6.56
CA ASN A 436 1.59 -15.98 -5.14
C ASN A 436 1.40 -14.75 -4.27
N LYS A 437 1.91 -13.61 -4.73
CA LYS A 437 1.78 -12.33 -4.03
C LYS A 437 0.37 -11.78 -4.12
N LEU A 438 -0.33 -11.95 -5.25
CA LEU A 438 -1.75 -11.59 -5.38
C LEU A 438 -2.63 -12.34 -4.37
N MET A 439 -2.42 -13.65 -4.22
CA MET A 439 -3.11 -14.48 -3.22
C MET A 439 -2.78 -14.02 -1.79
N LYS A 440 -1.50 -13.74 -1.48
CA LYS A 440 -1.08 -13.23 -0.16
C LYS A 440 -1.68 -11.84 0.16
N LEU A 441 -2.00 -11.06 -0.86
CA LEU A 441 -2.63 -9.74 -0.72
C LEU A 441 -4.17 -9.81 -0.69
N ASN A 442 -4.76 -11.00 -0.77
CA ASN A 442 -6.20 -11.24 -0.89
C ASN A 442 -6.85 -10.38 -2.00
N ALA A 443 -6.21 -10.32 -3.16
CA ALA A 443 -6.61 -9.46 -4.27
C ALA A 443 -8.02 -9.79 -4.81
N GLU A 444 -8.50 -11.02 -4.61
CA GLU A 444 -9.86 -11.49 -4.90
C GLU A 444 -10.94 -10.70 -4.15
N TYR A 445 -10.58 -10.05 -3.05
CA TYR A 445 -11.50 -9.22 -2.29
C TYR A 445 -11.66 -7.81 -2.85
N CYS A 446 -11.01 -7.44 -3.95
CA CYS A 446 -11.21 -6.13 -4.50
C CYS A 446 -12.66 -5.96 -4.99
N ALA A 447 -13.33 -4.88 -4.56
CA ALA A 447 -14.71 -4.61 -4.98
C ALA A 447 -14.80 -3.97 -6.38
N GLY A 448 -13.68 -3.52 -6.96
CA GLY A 448 -13.69 -2.77 -8.22
C GLY A 448 -14.29 -1.37 -8.11
N CYS A 449 -14.49 -0.83 -6.91
CA CYS A 449 -15.24 0.41 -6.66
C CYS A 449 -14.57 1.73 -7.13
N GLY A 450 -13.38 1.69 -7.74
CA GLY A 450 -12.70 2.90 -8.23
C GLY A 450 -12.19 3.92 -7.19
N ASN A 451 -12.58 3.85 -5.91
CA ASN A 451 -12.18 4.84 -4.88
C ASN A 451 -10.66 5.09 -4.81
N CYS A 452 -9.89 4.01 -4.90
CA CYS A 452 -8.43 4.08 -4.87
C CYS A 452 -7.83 4.81 -6.09
N ASN A 453 -8.48 4.69 -7.26
CA ASN A 453 -8.15 5.40 -8.50
C ASN A 453 -8.46 6.89 -8.34
N PHE A 454 -9.66 7.22 -7.84
CA PHE A 454 -10.10 8.60 -7.64
C PHE A 454 -9.21 9.42 -6.70
N VAL A 455 -8.78 8.83 -5.57
CA VAL A 455 -7.92 9.55 -4.61
C VAL A 455 -6.44 9.53 -4.97
N CYS A 456 -6.05 8.88 -6.06
CA CYS A 456 -4.65 8.72 -6.43
C CYS A 456 -4.08 10.06 -6.91
N PRO A 457 -3.17 10.71 -6.16
CA PRO A 457 -2.59 11.99 -6.58
C PRO A 457 -1.66 11.84 -7.80
N ALA A 458 -1.20 10.62 -8.07
CA ALA A 458 -0.41 10.24 -9.23
C ALA A 458 -1.29 9.78 -10.41
N ARG A 459 -2.63 9.76 -10.26
CA ARG A 459 -3.61 9.33 -11.28
C ARG A 459 -3.30 7.95 -11.88
N ILE A 460 -2.70 7.07 -11.09
CA ILE A 460 -2.42 5.70 -11.49
C ILE A 460 -3.74 4.96 -11.64
N ASP A 461 -3.93 4.31 -12.77
CA ASP A 461 -5.02 3.36 -12.95
C ASP A 461 -4.85 2.17 -12.00
N LEU A 462 -5.68 2.17 -10.96
CA LEU A 462 -5.75 1.12 -9.95
C LEU A 462 -7.01 0.26 -10.11
N GLU A 463 -7.87 0.56 -11.08
CA GLU A 463 -9.17 -0.09 -11.27
C GLU A 463 -9.10 -1.26 -12.26
N SER A 464 -8.40 -1.07 -13.38
CA SER A 464 -8.32 -2.09 -14.46
C SER A 464 -7.65 -3.40 -14.04
N TYR A 465 -6.78 -3.36 -13.03
CA TYR A 465 -6.00 -4.51 -12.54
C TYR A 465 -6.65 -5.25 -11.37
N THR A 466 -7.86 -4.84 -10.97
CA THR A 466 -8.56 -5.44 -9.83
C THR A 466 -9.08 -6.82 -10.20
N LEU A 467 -8.72 -7.89 -9.49
CA LEU A 467 -9.19 -9.27 -9.79
C LEU A 467 -10.70 -9.50 -9.55
N GLY A 468 -11.40 -8.50 -9.00
CA GLY A 468 -12.82 -8.57 -8.61
C GLY A 468 -13.81 -8.01 -9.65
N TYR A 469 -14.94 -7.50 -9.17
CA TYR A 469 -16.23 -7.38 -9.89
C TYR A 469 -16.25 -6.67 -11.25
N ASN A 470 -15.27 -5.82 -11.58
CA ASN A 470 -15.16 -5.23 -12.91
C ASN A 470 -14.10 -5.97 -13.72
N MET A 471 -14.52 -7.04 -14.39
CA MET A 471 -13.73 -7.59 -15.48
C MET A 471 -14.03 -6.76 -16.72
N SER A 472 -13.00 -6.28 -17.40
CA SER A 472 -13.20 -5.54 -18.65
C SER A 472 -13.93 -6.44 -19.65
N THR A 473 -14.74 -5.85 -20.53
CA THR A 473 -15.41 -6.59 -21.61
C THR A 473 -14.42 -7.39 -22.46
N LYS A 474 -13.21 -6.86 -22.64
CA LYS A 474 -12.11 -7.56 -23.30
C LYS A 474 -11.64 -8.79 -22.52
N ASP A 475 -11.35 -8.65 -21.23
CA ASP A 475 -10.89 -9.77 -20.40
C ASP A 475 -11.94 -10.88 -20.30
N GLY A 476 -13.22 -10.52 -20.24
CA GLY A 476 -14.34 -11.47 -20.24
C GLY A 476 -14.37 -12.31 -21.53
N LYS A 477 -14.35 -11.63 -22.68
CA LYS A 477 -14.32 -12.30 -23.99
C LYS A 477 -13.10 -13.20 -24.18
N GLU A 478 -11.92 -12.78 -23.71
CA GLU A 478 -10.72 -13.61 -23.75
C GLU A 478 -10.85 -14.90 -22.91
N ILE A 479 -11.58 -14.85 -21.78
CA ILE A 479 -11.84 -16.04 -20.96
C ILE A 479 -12.85 -16.94 -21.64
N GLU A 480 -13.94 -16.38 -22.16
CA GLU A 480 -14.98 -17.12 -22.88
C GLU A 480 -14.37 -17.88 -24.06
N GLN A 481 -13.62 -17.19 -24.94
CA GLN A 481 -12.98 -17.80 -26.10
C GLN A 481 -11.95 -18.88 -25.76
N LYS A 482 -11.32 -18.78 -24.58
CA LYS A 482 -10.25 -19.69 -24.19
C LYS A 482 -10.74 -20.94 -23.45
N PHE A 483 -11.81 -20.82 -22.67
CA PHE A 483 -12.21 -21.86 -21.72
C PHE A 483 -13.63 -22.38 -21.92
N LEU A 484 -14.50 -21.65 -22.63
CA LEU A 484 -15.92 -21.99 -22.77
C LEU A 484 -16.25 -22.28 -24.22
N ASN A 485 -17.23 -23.16 -24.41
CA ASN A 485 -17.76 -23.57 -25.71
C ASN A 485 -19.28 -23.45 -25.67
N GLY A 486 -19.91 -23.18 -26.82
CA GLY A 486 -21.37 -23.16 -26.97
C GLY A 486 -21.92 -21.85 -27.49
N THR A 487 -23.21 -21.62 -27.27
CA THR A 487 -23.93 -20.44 -27.74
C THR A 487 -23.96 -19.36 -26.68
N GLU A 488 -23.77 -18.10 -27.10
CA GLU A 488 -23.83 -16.94 -26.22
C GLU A 488 -25.30 -16.56 -25.97
N ASP A 489 -25.70 -16.57 -24.70
CA ASP A 489 -26.97 -15.99 -24.25
C ASP A 489 -26.66 -14.75 -23.42
N GLU A 490 -27.31 -13.63 -23.77
CA GLU A 490 -27.05 -12.34 -23.13
C GLU A 490 -27.17 -12.44 -21.60
N ASN A 491 -28.14 -13.18 -21.07
CA ASN A 491 -28.47 -13.20 -19.65
C ASN A 491 -27.88 -14.38 -18.89
N ILE A 492 -27.68 -15.52 -19.56
CA ILE A 492 -27.20 -16.75 -18.91
C ILE A 492 -25.70 -16.99 -19.19
N GLY A 493 -25.10 -16.27 -20.14
CA GLY A 493 -23.71 -16.43 -20.58
C GLY A 493 -23.55 -17.56 -21.60
N VAL A 494 -22.31 -17.90 -21.96
CA VAL A 494 -22.02 -18.98 -22.91
C VAL A 494 -22.35 -20.35 -22.30
N TYR A 495 -23.13 -21.18 -23.00
CA TYR A 495 -23.42 -22.55 -22.59
C TYR A 495 -23.68 -23.49 -23.77
N THR A 496 -23.51 -24.79 -23.59
CA THR A 496 -23.85 -25.84 -24.56
C THR A 496 -25.18 -26.52 -24.23
N LYS A 497 -25.44 -26.79 -22.95
CA LYS A 497 -26.65 -27.50 -22.48
C LYS A 497 -27.17 -26.89 -21.19
N ILE A 498 -28.48 -26.85 -21.05
CA ILE A 498 -29.18 -26.48 -19.81
C ILE A 498 -30.30 -27.49 -19.55
N PHE A 499 -30.38 -28.01 -18.34
CA PHE A 499 -31.39 -29.00 -17.95
C PHE A 499 -31.57 -29.02 -16.43
N SER A 500 -32.71 -29.54 -15.97
CA SER A 500 -32.93 -29.84 -14.54
C SER A 500 -32.38 -31.22 -14.23
N ALA A 501 -31.76 -31.39 -13.07
CA ALA A 501 -31.17 -32.65 -12.65
C ALA A 501 -31.30 -32.93 -11.15
N LYS A 502 -31.50 -34.19 -10.80
CA LYS A 502 -31.40 -34.70 -9.44
C LYS A 502 -30.34 -35.80 -9.38
N GLY A 503 -29.43 -35.65 -8.43
CA GLY A 503 -28.38 -36.59 -8.10
C GLY A 503 -28.86 -37.69 -7.16
N SER A 504 -27.95 -38.63 -6.92
CA SER A 504 -28.10 -39.81 -6.07
C SER A 504 -27.85 -39.54 -4.59
N VAL A 505 -27.19 -38.41 -4.25
CA VAL A 505 -26.84 -38.04 -2.88
C VAL A 505 -27.73 -36.90 -2.37
N ASP A 506 -28.11 -36.96 -1.10
CA ASP A 506 -28.82 -35.86 -0.42
C ASP A 506 -27.94 -34.60 -0.33
N GLY A 507 -28.37 -33.54 -1.01
CA GLY A 507 -27.71 -32.22 -1.02
C GLY A 507 -28.61 -31.10 -0.47
N GLN A 508 -28.20 -29.84 -0.72
CA GLN A 508 -29.06 -28.69 -0.41
C GLN A 508 -30.35 -28.73 -1.23
N ASP A 509 -30.18 -28.93 -2.54
CA ASP A 509 -31.22 -29.04 -3.55
C ASP A 509 -31.16 -30.47 -4.12
N GLY A 510 -30.78 -30.65 -5.39
CA GLY A 510 -30.71 -31.96 -6.03
C GLY A 510 -29.41 -32.73 -5.84
N GLY A 511 -28.51 -32.37 -4.93
CA GLY A 511 -27.26 -33.14 -4.71
C GLY A 511 -26.22 -33.10 -5.84
N VAL A 512 -26.52 -32.40 -6.94
CA VAL A 512 -25.75 -32.47 -8.19
C VAL A 512 -24.28 -32.07 -8.03
N VAL A 513 -23.97 -31.03 -7.24
CA VAL A 513 -22.57 -30.59 -7.03
C VAL A 513 -21.74 -31.67 -6.35
N THR A 514 -22.31 -32.34 -5.35
CA THR A 514 -21.65 -33.44 -4.64
C THR A 514 -21.40 -34.59 -5.62
N ASP A 515 -22.38 -34.98 -6.42
CA ASP A 515 -22.23 -36.04 -7.42
C ASP A 515 -21.20 -35.71 -8.51
N LEU A 516 -21.17 -34.46 -8.99
CA LEU A 516 -20.13 -33.98 -9.91
C LEU A 516 -18.73 -34.10 -9.31
N LEU A 517 -18.58 -33.79 -8.01
CA LEU A 517 -17.31 -33.91 -7.31
C LEU A 517 -16.88 -35.37 -7.17
N LEU A 518 -17.80 -36.24 -6.76
CA LEU A 518 -17.55 -37.67 -6.59
C LEU A 518 -17.18 -38.35 -7.92
N SER A 519 -17.94 -38.08 -8.98
CA SER A 519 -17.64 -38.58 -10.32
C SER A 519 -16.31 -38.06 -10.85
N GLY A 520 -16.00 -36.78 -10.62
CA GLY A 520 -14.73 -36.19 -11.03
C GLY A 520 -13.52 -36.84 -10.36
N MET A 521 -13.62 -37.16 -9.07
CA MET A 521 -12.58 -37.89 -8.32
C MET A 521 -12.46 -39.34 -8.76
N GLN A 522 -13.59 -40.06 -8.89
CA GLN A 522 -13.60 -41.47 -9.31
C GLN A 522 -13.06 -41.69 -10.73
N ASN A 523 -13.20 -40.68 -11.59
CA ASN A 523 -12.75 -40.73 -12.98
C ASN A 523 -11.41 -40.03 -13.25
N ASP A 524 -10.64 -39.70 -12.20
CA ASP A 524 -9.32 -39.05 -12.30
C ASP A 524 -9.32 -37.74 -13.13
N ILE A 525 -10.44 -37.02 -13.13
CA ILE A 525 -10.54 -35.68 -13.72
C ILE A 525 -9.81 -34.69 -12.81
N PHE A 526 -9.88 -34.88 -11.50
CA PHE A 526 -9.10 -34.16 -10.50
C PHE A 526 -8.86 -35.00 -9.26
N ASP A 527 -7.78 -34.70 -8.54
CA ASP A 527 -7.34 -35.44 -7.35
C ASP A 527 -7.61 -34.69 -6.04
N SER A 528 -8.05 -33.44 -6.14
CA SER A 528 -8.31 -32.57 -5.01
C SER A 528 -9.40 -31.55 -5.38
N ALA A 529 -10.26 -31.23 -4.41
CA ALA A 529 -11.33 -30.25 -4.58
C ALA A 529 -11.29 -29.21 -3.46
N ILE A 530 -11.46 -27.93 -3.81
CA ILE A 530 -11.65 -26.86 -2.83
C ILE A 530 -13.15 -26.67 -2.62
N VAL A 531 -13.61 -27.00 -1.41
CA VAL A 531 -15.02 -26.97 -1.00
C VAL A 531 -15.19 -26.14 0.28
N VAL A 532 -16.44 -25.90 0.70
CA VAL A 532 -16.76 -25.09 1.89
C VAL A 532 -17.41 -25.96 2.96
N LYS A 533 -16.77 -26.04 4.13
CA LYS A 533 -17.26 -26.79 5.29
C LYS A 533 -17.56 -25.84 6.45
N ARG A 534 -18.59 -26.14 7.25
CA ARG A 534 -18.81 -25.45 8.53
C ARG A 534 -17.78 -25.93 9.54
N THR A 535 -17.17 -25.01 10.29
CA THR A 535 -16.11 -25.33 11.25
C THR A 535 -16.49 -25.01 12.69
N ASP A 536 -17.25 -23.95 12.92
CA ASP A 536 -17.69 -23.52 14.25
C ASP A 536 -19.10 -22.91 14.15
N GLY A 537 -20.11 -23.63 14.64
CA GLY A 537 -21.52 -23.26 14.45
C GLY A 537 -21.88 -23.09 12.97
N TYR A 538 -22.36 -21.91 12.59
CA TYR A 538 -22.66 -21.56 11.20
C TYR A 538 -21.45 -20.97 10.45
N TRP A 539 -20.33 -20.71 11.12
CA TRP A 539 -19.10 -20.26 10.48
C TRP A 539 -18.55 -21.33 9.54
N ALA A 540 -17.99 -20.90 8.41
CA ALA A 540 -17.56 -21.78 7.34
C ALA A 540 -16.25 -21.33 6.73
N GLU A 541 -15.44 -22.32 6.37
CA GLU A 541 -14.11 -22.14 5.82
C GLU A 541 -13.89 -22.99 4.57
N ALA A 542 -12.96 -22.55 3.73
CA ALA A 542 -12.54 -23.33 2.58
C ALA A 542 -11.65 -24.46 3.07
N VAL A 543 -11.98 -25.69 2.68
CA VAL A 543 -11.20 -26.89 2.98
C VAL A 543 -10.81 -27.58 1.69
N VAL A 544 -9.73 -28.34 1.75
CA VAL A 544 -9.35 -29.24 0.67
C VAL A 544 -10.01 -30.57 0.96
N ALA A 545 -10.81 -31.06 0.02
CA ALA A 545 -11.32 -32.41 0.00
C ALA A 545 -10.42 -33.25 -0.93
N GLU A 546 -9.86 -34.34 -0.40
CA GLU A 546 -9.04 -35.30 -1.16
C GLU A 546 -9.70 -36.68 -1.24
N ASN A 547 -10.75 -36.92 -0.44
CA ASN A 547 -11.51 -38.16 -0.44
C ASN A 547 -13.03 -37.89 -0.51
N ILE A 548 -13.80 -38.97 -0.67
CA ILE A 548 -15.27 -38.95 -0.81
C ILE A 548 -15.96 -38.40 0.45
N ASP A 549 -15.45 -38.72 1.63
CA ASP A 549 -16.07 -38.33 2.89
C ASP A 549 -15.92 -36.82 3.13
N ASP A 550 -14.75 -36.25 2.83
CA ASP A 550 -14.50 -34.81 2.86
C ASP A 550 -15.51 -34.04 1.98
N VAL A 551 -15.84 -34.59 0.81
CA VAL A 551 -16.81 -34.00 -0.13
C VAL A 551 -18.23 -34.06 0.46
N LYS A 552 -18.62 -35.18 1.06
CA LYS A 552 -19.95 -35.36 1.68
C LYS A 552 -20.15 -34.43 2.88
N GLU A 553 -19.12 -34.21 3.69
CA GLU A 553 -19.17 -33.29 4.83
C GLU A 553 -19.34 -31.83 4.41
N ALA A 554 -18.93 -31.47 3.20
CA ALA A 554 -19.07 -30.12 2.67
C ALA A 554 -20.47 -29.80 2.10
N LYS A 555 -21.44 -30.74 2.18
CA LYS A 555 -22.80 -30.56 1.66
C LYS A 555 -23.56 -29.40 2.30
N GLY A 556 -24.59 -28.92 1.61
CA GLY A 556 -25.44 -27.83 2.08
C GLY A 556 -24.87 -26.44 1.79
N THR A 557 -25.76 -25.47 1.59
CA THR A 557 -25.38 -24.09 1.26
C THR A 557 -25.01 -23.31 2.51
N LYS A 558 -23.90 -22.59 2.43
CA LYS A 558 -23.46 -21.64 3.47
C LYS A 558 -23.57 -20.24 2.89
N TYR A 559 -24.52 -19.45 3.38
CA TYR A 559 -24.80 -18.11 2.82
C TYR A 559 -23.83 -17.03 3.30
N ILE A 560 -22.65 -17.41 3.78
CA ILE A 560 -21.61 -16.50 4.24
C ILE A 560 -20.41 -16.50 3.28
N ARG A 561 -19.55 -15.50 3.45
CA ARG A 561 -18.39 -15.33 2.60
C ARG A 561 -17.20 -16.17 3.05
N VAL A 562 -16.59 -16.88 2.11
CA VAL A 562 -15.45 -17.77 2.36
C VAL A 562 -14.29 -17.51 1.39
N ASN A 563 -13.04 -17.60 1.88
CA ASN A 563 -11.84 -17.44 1.06
C ASN A 563 -11.39 -18.76 0.41
N MET A 564 -11.73 -18.97 -0.87
CA MET A 564 -11.30 -20.17 -1.60
C MET A 564 -9.85 -20.09 -2.09
N MET A 565 -9.31 -18.89 -2.33
CA MET A 565 -7.99 -18.73 -2.98
C MET A 565 -6.83 -19.11 -2.07
N ALA A 566 -7.01 -19.02 -0.75
CA ALA A 566 -5.99 -19.42 0.22
C ALA A 566 -5.56 -20.88 0.03
N LYS A 567 -6.54 -21.79 -0.18
CA LYS A 567 -6.28 -23.23 -0.35
C LYS A 567 -5.71 -23.58 -1.72
N LEU A 568 -6.04 -22.81 -2.76
CA LEU A 568 -5.48 -23.01 -4.10
C LEU A 568 -3.96 -22.84 -4.09
N LYS A 569 -3.47 -21.83 -3.36
CA LYS A 569 -2.03 -21.62 -3.17
C LYS A 569 -1.35 -22.82 -2.52
N ASP A 570 -1.95 -23.34 -1.45
CA ASP A 570 -1.42 -24.46 -0.68
C ASP A 570 -1.35 -25.74 -1.53
N LEU A 571 -2.37 -26.01 -2.33
CA LEU A 571 -2.40 -27.15 -3.24
C LEU A 571 -1.32 -27.07 -4.32
N ILE A 572 -1.18 -25.92 -4.96
CA ILE A 572 -0.15 -25.72 -5.99
C ILE A 572 1.25 -25.88 -5.39
N ALA A 573 1.47 -25.37 -4.17
CA ALA A 573 2.72 -25.53 -3.43
C ALA A 573 3.02 -26.98 -3.06
N LYS A 574 2.00 -27.79 -2.75
CA LYS A 574 2.10 -29.25 -2.55
C LYS A 574 2.29 -30.06 -3.84
N GLY A 575 2.38 -29.42 -4.99
CA GLY A 575 2.58 -30.10 -6.27
C GLY A 575 1.31 -30.59 -6.95
N LYS A 576 0.12 -30.32 -6.39
CA LYS A 576 -1.17 -30.69 -7.00
C LYS A 576 -1.40 -29.89 -8.29
N ARG A 577 -1.95 -30.53 -9.31
CA ARG A 577 -2.14 -29.94 -10.65
C ARG A 577 -3.51 -30.14 -11.26
N LYS A 578 -4.27 -31.17 -10.86
CA LYS A 578 -5.65 -31.37 -11.29
C LYS A 578 -6.60 -31.02 -10.13
N ILE A 579 -7.09 -29.78 -10.10
CA ILE A 579 -7.81 -29.24 -8.92
C ILE A 579 -9.22 -28.82 -9.30
N ALA A 580 -10.23 -29.34 -8.60
CA ALA A 580 -11.60 -28.84 -8.67
C ALA A 580 -11.82 -27.68 -7.69
N ILE A 581 -12.64 -26.71 -8.08
CA ILE A 581 -13.02 -25.60 -7.23
C ILE A 581 -14.51 -25.34 -7.35
N VAL A 582 -15.23 -25.42 -6.23
CA VAL A 582 -16.63 -25.02 -6.14
C VAL A 582 -16.69 -23.57 -5.69
N GLY A 583 -17.40 -22.71 -6.43
CA GLY A 583 -17.45 -21.30 -6.06
C GLY A 583 -18.63 -20.55 -6.64
N THR A 584 -19.00 -19.47 -5.96
CA THR A 584 -19.97 -18.49 -6.48
C THR A 584 -19.38 -17.67 -7.63
N ALA A 585 -20.23 -16.97 -8.38
CA ALA A 585 -19.85 -16.18 -9.55
C ALA A 585 -18.59 -15.29 -9.37
N CYS A 586 -18.46 -14.60 -8.23
CA CYS A 586 -17.29 -13.75 -7.98
C CYS A 586 -16.00 -14.55 -7.76
N GLN A 587 -16.08 -15.72 -7.13
CA GLN A 587 -14.95 -16.62 -6.93
C GLN A 587 -14.53 -17.25 -8.26
N VAL A 588 -15.48 -17.72 -9.08
CA VAL A 588 -15.24 -18.25 -10.42
C VAL A 588 -14.47 -17.25 -11.29
N ARG A 589 -14.89 -15.98 -11.29
CA ARG A 589 -14.21 -14.90 -12.00
C ARG A 589 -12.78 -14.68 -11.53
N ALA A 590 -12.56 -14.64 -10.22
CA ALA A 590 -11.24 -14.47 -9.64
C ALA A 590 -10.31 -15.64 -10.04
N ILE A 591 -10.83 -16.87 -10.01
CA ILE A 591 -10.09 -18.09 -10.40
C ILE A 591 -9.70 -18.03 -11.87
N ARG A 592 -10.60 -17.70 -12.80
CA ARG A 592 -10.27 -17.65 -14.23
C ARG A 592 -9.18 -16.63 -14.55
N ARG A 593 -9.19 -15.48 -13.88
CA ARG A 593 -8.12 -14.48 -14.01
C ARG A 593 -6.79 -14.98 -13.46
N LEU A 594 -6.82 -15.65 -12.30
CA LEU A 594 -5.63 -16.29 -11.73
C LEU A 594 -5.13 -17.42 -12.63
N GLN A 595 -6.03 -18.22 -13.22
CA GLN A 595 -5.69 -19.34 -14.11
C GLN A 595 -4.90 -18.86 -15.31
N LYS A 596 -5.25 -17.72 -15.93
CA LYS A 596 -4.45 -17.12 -17.02
C LYS A 596 -3.00 -16.85 -16.62
N ILE A 597 -2.76 -16.41 -15.38
CA ILE A 597 -1.43 -16.11 -14.85
C ILE A 597 -0.71 -17.41 -14.48
N LEU A 598 -1.41 -18.32 -13.78
CA LEU A 598 -0.85 -19.58 -13.31
C LEU A 598 -0.45 -20.51 -14.47
N LEU A 599 -1.22 -20.55 -15.56
CA LEU A 599 -0.90 -21.36 -16.75
C LEU A 599 0.42 -20.95 -17.42
N LYS A 600 0.88 -19.71 -17.24
CA LYS A 600 2.21 -19.29 -17.73
C LYS A 600 3.34 -19.90 -16.92
N LYS A 601 3.10 -20.23 -15.66
CA LYS A 601 4.09 -20.77 -14.73
C LYS A 601 4.00 -22.29 -14.59
N TYR A 602 2.79 -22.83 -14.67
CA TYR A 602 2.48 -24.24 -14.53
C TYR A 602 1.62 -24.66 -15.73
N ALA A 603 2.28 -25.07 -16.81
CA ALA A 603 1.60 -25.41 -18.07
C ALA A 603 0.64 -26.60 -17.94
N ASN A 604 0.92 -27.51 -17.01
CA ASN A 604 0.11 -28.69 -16.71
C ASN A 604 -0.97 -28.47 -15.62
N LEU A 605 -1.28 -27.22 -15.26
CA LEU A 605 -2.32 -26.92 -14.29
C LEU A 605 -3.71 -27.04 -14.91
N GLU A 606 -4.47 -28.03 -14.48
CA GLU A 606 -5.84 -28.30 -14.88
C GLU A 606 -6.79 -27.90 -13.75
N LEU A 607 -7.59 -26.85 -13.99
CA LEU A 607 -8.61 -26.42 -13.05
C LEU A 607 -9.99 -26.77 -13.57
N THR A 608 -10.76 -27.48 -12.74
CA THR A 608 -12.19 -27.76 -12.97
C THR A 608 -13.02 -26.83 -12.09
N ILE A 609 -13.82 -25.94 -12.69
CA ILE A 609 -14.54 -24.90 -11.96
C ILE A 609 -16.04 -25.18 -11.97
N ILE A 610 -16.60 -25.52 -10.81
CA ILE A 610 -18.04 -25.70 -10.61
C ILE A 610 -18.62 -24.41 -10.03
N GLY A 611 -19.44 -23.72 -10.82
CA GLY A 611 -20.08 -22.48 -10.46
C GLY A 611 -21.39 -22.68 -9.71
N LEU A 612 -21.61 -21.95 -8.61
CA LEU A 612 -22.90 -21.93 -7.91
C LEU A 612 -23.71 -20.70 -8.33
N PHE A 613 -25.02 -20.88 -8.55
CA PHE A 613 -25.92 -19.75 -8.69
C PHE A 613 -25.89 -18.94 -7.39
N CYS A 614 -25.78 -17.64 -7.52
CA CYS A 614 -25.64 -16.76 -6.38
C CYS A 614 -26.36 -15.47 -6.65
N TYR A 615 -27.35 -15.13 -5.82
CA TYR A 615 -27.98 -13.81 -5.86
C TYR A 615 -27.25 -12.84 -4.93
N GLU A 616 -27.08 -13.22 -3.66
CA GLU A 616 -26.31 -12.49 -2.66
C GLU A 616 -25.71 -13.41 -1.59
N ILE A 617 -24.78 -12.86 -0.82
CA ILE A 617 -24.10 -13.49 0.32
C ILE A 617 -24.27 -12.53 1.49
N PHE A 618 -24.30 -13.05 2.71
CA PHE A 618 -24.47 -12.27 3.92
C PHE A 618 -23.19 -12.24 4.74
N ASP A 619 -23.08 -11.19 5.53
CA ASP A 619 -22.09 -11.14 6.57
C ASP A 619 -22.53 -12.00 7.76
N TYR A 620 -21.67 -12.91 8.21
CA TYR A 620 -21.98 -13.88 9.26
C TYR A 620 -22.55 -13.24 10.53
N GLN A 621 -21.88 -12.24 11.10
CA GLN A 621 -22.28 -11.63 12.36
C GLN A 621 -23.64 -10.95 12.23
N LYS A 622 -23.83 -10.21 11.12
CA LYS A 622 -25.11 -9.55 10.87
C LYS A 622 -26.22 -10.53 10.56
N LEU A 623 -25.93 -11.61 9.83
CA LEU A 623 -26.91 -12.64 9.54
C LEU A 623 -27.34 -13.32 10.84
N LYS A 624 -26.39 -13.60 11.75
CA LYS A 624 -26.68 -14.13 13.08
C LYS A 624 -27.54 -13.18 13.90
N GLU A 625 -27.19 -11.89 13.95
CA GLU A 625 -27.97 -10.85 14.63
C GLU A 625 -29.39 -10.71 14.07
N GLU A 626 -29.53 -10.63 12.74
CA GLU A 626 -30.84 -10.50 12.08
C GLU A 626 -31.67 -11.78 12.19
N THR A 627 -31.04 -12.96 12.13
CA THR A 627 -31.73 -14.25 12.35
C THR A 627 -32.31 -14.30 13.76
N LYS A 628 -31.51 -13.93 14.77
CA LYS A 628 -31.99 -13.84 16.16
C LYS A 628 -33.09 -12.80 16.32
N ARG A 629 -32.97 -11.63 15.68
CA ARG A 629 -33.96 -10.55 15.76
C ARG A 629 -35.30 -10.88 15.10
N LEU A 630 -35.27 -11.54 13.95
CA LEU A 630 -36.44 -11.78 13.10
C LEU A 630 -37.12 -13.12 13.36
N LEU A 631 -36.34 -14.16 13.70
CA LEU A 631 -36.81 -15.53 13.86
C LEU A 631 -36.74 -16.05 15.30
N ASP A 632 -36.13 -15.29 16.22
CA ASP A 632 -35.88 -15.67 17.62
C ASP A 632 -35.12 -17.00 17.78
N VAL A 633 -34.19 -17.27 16.85
CA VAL A 633 -33.35 -18.47 16.88
C VAL A 633 -31.86 -18.15 16.74
N ASP A 634 -31.01 -18.99 17.33
CA ASP A 634 -29.56 -18.89 17.15
C ASP A 634 -29.14 -19.61 15.86
N LEU A 635 -28.58 -18.84 14.92
CA LEU A 635 -28.09 -19.34 13.65
C LEU A 635 -27.03 -20.45 13.79
N ASP A 636 -26.24 -20.42 14.86
CA ASP A 636 -25.17 -21.41 15.06
C ASP A 636 -25.68 -22.82 15.37
N LEU A 637 -26.94 -22.93 15.81
CA LEU A 637 -27.62 -24.20 16.05
C LEU A 637 -28.36 -24.73 14.80
N ALA A 638 -28.34 -23.99 13.69
CA ALA A 638 -29.08 -24.34 12.49
C ALA A 638 -28.55 -25.62 11.82
N GLU A 639 -29.40 -26.65 11.72
CA GLU A 639 -29.12 -27.89 10.99
C GLU A 639 -29.07 -27.62 9.49
N LYS A 640 -30.06 -26.87 8.99
CA LYS A 640 -30.19 -26.51 7.57
C LYS A 640 -30.61 -25.05 7.42
N THR A 641 -30.14 -24.40 6.37
CA THR A 641 -30.60 -23.07 5.96
C THR A 641 -30.85 -23.06 4.47
N GLN A 642 -31.93 -22.43 4.02
CA GLN A 642 -32.32 -22.42 2.61
C GLN A 642 -32.92 -21.07 2.21
N ILE A 643 -32.66 -20.65 0.97
CA ILE A 643 -33.34 -19.52 0.35
C ILE A 643 -34.12 -20.03 -0.85
N GLN A 644 -35.44 -19.91 -0.79
CA GLN A 644 -36.34 -20.42 -1.82
C GLN A 644 -37.55 -19.50 -1.97
N LYS A 645 -37.95 -19.20 -3.21
CA LYS A 645 -39.12 -18.35 -3.52
C LYS A 645 -39.16 -17.02 -2.73
N GLY A 646 -38.00 -16.45 -2.43
CA GLY A 646 -37.86 -15.19 -1.69
C GLY A 646 -37.98 -15.29 -0.16
N GLN A 647 -38.01 -16.50 0.39
CA GLN A 647 -37.98 -16.78 1.84
C GLN A 647 -36.62 -17.32 2.24
N TYR A 648 -36.10 -16.85 3.38
CA TYR A 648 -34.97 -17.40 4.10
C TYR A 648 -35.49 -18.30 5.20
N ILE A 649 -35.14 -19.58 5.15
CA ILE A 649 -35.63 -20.66 6.01
C ILE A 649 -34.45 -21.19 6.82
N VAL A 650 -34.65 -21.35 8.13
CA VAL A 650 -33.71 -21.90 9.10
C VAL A 650 -34.39 -23.08 9.80
N GLN A 651 -33.74 -24.24 9.80
CA GLN A 651 -34.25 -25.45 10.45
C GLN A 651 -33.41 -25.76 11.69
N ILE A 652 -34.06 -25.84 12.86
CA ILE A 652 -33.47 -26.15 14.17
C ILE A 652 -34.42 -27.12 14.89
N ASP A 653 -33.89 -28.23 15.44
CA ASP A 653 -34.66 -29.24 16.16
C ASP A 653 -35.87 -29.76 15.36
N GLY A 654 -35.70 -29.89 14.04
CA GLY A 654 -36.77 -30.29 13.11
C GLY A 654 -37.86 -29.25 12.85
N LYS A 655 -37.81 -28.05 13.44
CA LYS A 655 -38.76 -26.94 13.19
C LYS A 655 -38.21 -25.97 12.16
N GLU A 656 -39.05 -25.54 11.22
CA GLU A 656 -38.71 -24.54 10.22
C GLU A 656 -39.14 -23.14 10.65
N HIS A 657 -38.21 -22.20 10.61
CA HIS A 657 -38.42 -20.78 10.85
C HIS A 657 -38.13 -20.02 9.55
N SER A 658 -39.05 -19.17 9.09
CA SER A 658 -38.90 -18.50 7.80
C SER A 658 -39.21 -17.00 7.85
N VAL A 659 -38.42 -16.20 7.13
CA VAL A 659 -38.63 -14.75 6.95
C VAL A 659 -38.33 -14.34 5.51
N SER A 660 -38.93 -13.25 5.04
CA SER A 660 -38.62 -12.74 3.71
C SER A 660 -37.14 -12.34 3.59
N VAL A 661 -36.48 -12.76 2.51
CA VAL A 661 -35.08 -12.38 2.22
C VAL A 661 -34.89 -10.86 2.16
N LYS A 662 -35.95 -10.11 1.81
CA LYS A 662 -35.91 -8.63 1.76
C LYS A 662 -35.64 -8.01 3.13
N GLU A 663 -35.99 -8.68 4.22
CA GLU A 663 -35.74 -8.18 5.59
C GLU A 663 -34.26 -8.34 5.98
N LEU A 664 -33.55 -9.26 5.34
CA LEU A 664 -32.12 -9.52 5.56
C LEU A 664 -31.20 -8.55 4.80
N ASN A 665 -31.75 -7.54 4.11
CA ASN A 665 -30.97 -6.56 3.35
C ASN A 665 -29.86 -5.87 4.18
N ALA A 666 -30.06 -5.72 5.49
CA ALA A 666 -29.05 -5.14 6.39
C ALA A 666 -27.81 -6.05 6.57
N ALA A 667 -28.01 -7.37 6.48
CA ALA A 667 -27.00 -8.40 6.60
C ALA A 667 -26.28 -8.72 5.27
N VAL A 668 -26.86 -8.33 4.13
CA VAL A 668 -26.25 -8.55 2.80
C VAL A 668 -24.87 -7.90 2.72
N GLU A 669 -23.91 -8.65 2.18
CA GLU A 669 -22.59 -8.13 1.86
C GLU A 669 -22.73 -7.03 0.81
N LYS A 670 -22.26 -5.82 1.14
CA LYS A 670 -22.43 -4.62 0.31
C LYS A 670 -21.94 -4.81 -1.13
N ARG A 671 -20.96 -5.69 -1.35
CA ARG A 671 -20.39 -5.96 -2.67
C ARG A 671 -21.36 -6.69 -3.60
N CYS A 672 -22.28 -7.48 -3.05
CA CYS A 672 -23.24 -8.26 -3.82
C CYS A 672 -24.19 -7.36 -4.65
N ILE A 673 -24.43 -6.12 -4.20
CA ILE A 673 -25.29 -5.18 -4.93
C ILE A 673 -24.67 -4.70 -6.25
N HIS A 674 -23.34 -4.80 -6.39
CA HIS A 674 -22.59 -4.44 -7.60
C HIS A 674 -22.27 -5.66 -8.47
N CYS A 675 -22.72 -6.86 -8.10
CA CYS A 675 -22.45 -8.08 -8.86
C CYS A 675 -23.50 -8.28 -9.96
N PRO A 676 -23.14 -8.27 -11.25
CA PRO A 676 -24.08 -8.51 -12.34
C PRO A 676 -24.28 -10.00 -12.66
N ASP A 677 -23.54 -10.90 -12.00
CA ASP A 677 -23.41 -12.29 -12.40
C ASP A 677 -24.18 -13.20 -11.44
N PHE A 678 -25.23 -13.84 -11.97
CA PHE A 678 -26.12 -14.73 -11.21
C PHE A 678 -25.71 -16.19 -11.37
N THR A 679 -25.48 -16.64 -12.60
CA THR A 679 -25.30 -18.06 -12.96
C THR A 679 -23.85 -18.50 -13.01
N ALA A 680 -22.89 -17.66 -12.56
CA ALA A 680 -21.46 -17.95 -12.60
C ALA A 680 -20.97 -18.24 -14.03
N ILE A 681 -21.13 -17.24 -14.91
CA ILE A 681 -21.02 -17.39 -16.37
C ILE A 681 -19.67 -17.91 -16.88
N TYR A 682 -18.60 -17.80 -16.08
CA TYR A 682 -17.24 -18.22 -16.46
C TYR A 682 -16.83 -19.60 -15.92
N SER A 683 -17.74 -20.38 -15.36
CA SER A 683 -17.48 -21.73 -14.83
C SER A 683 -17.46 -22.78 -15.95
N ASP A 684 -16.95 -23.98 -15.68
CA ASP A 684 -17.05 -25.11 -16.61
C ASP A 684 -18.47 -25.70 -16.62
N ILE A 685 -19.08 -25.72 -15.44
CA ILE A 685 -20.47 -26.14 -15.20
C ILE A 685 -21.05 -25.28 -14.07
N SER A 686 -22.27 -24.78 -14.25
CA SER A 686 -23.00 -24.04 -13.22
C SER A 686 -24.15 -24.86 -12.66
N VAL A 687 -24.40 -24.75 -11.35
CA VAL A 687 -25.49 -25.44 -10.67
C VAL A 687 -26.23 -24.47 -9.75
N GLY A 688 -27.56 -24.55 -9.72
CA GLY A 688 -28.38 -23.85 -8.72
C GLY A 688 -29.83 -24.33 -8.69
N SER A 689 -30.60 -23.86 -7.71
CA SER A 689 -31.98 -24.30 -7.49
C SER A 689 -33.01 -23.71 -8.46
N VAL A 690 -32.84 -22.44 -8.85
CA VAL A 690 -33.83 -21.68 -9.63
C VAL A 690 -34.03 -22.28 -11.03
N GLY A 691 -35.28 -22.33 -11.50
CA GLY A 691 -35.66 -22.94 -12.77
C GLY A 691 -35.87 -24.46 -12.71
N SER A 692 -35.79 -25.07 -11.52
CA SER A 692 -36.00 -26.50 -11.31
C SER A 692 -36.97 -26.75 -10.14
N PRO A 693 -37.69 -27.89 -10.14
CA PRO A 693 -38.57 -28.26 -9.03
C PRO A 693 -37.78 -28.59 -7.75
N ASP A 694 -38.49 -28.66 -6.63
CA ASP A 694 -37.90 -28.93 -5.32
C ASP A 694 -37.18 -30.29 -5.30
N GLY A 695 -35.96 -30.30 -4.77
CA GLY A 695 -35.09 -31.48 -4.80
C GLY A 695 -34.41 -31.73 -6.15
N TYR A 696 -34.55 -30.83 -7.13
CA TYR A 696 -33.77 -30.80 -8.37
C TYR A 696 -32.88 -29.55 -8.41
N SER A 697 -31.94 -29.51 -9.35
CA SER A 697 -31.08 -28.37 -9.61
C SER A 697 -30.95 -28.12 -11.11
N THR A 698 -30.98 -26.85 -11.49
CA THR A 698 -30.68 -26.41 -12.83
C THR A 698 -29.17 -26.51 -13.05
N VAL A 699 -28.78 -27.23 -14.10
CA VAL A 699 -27.40 -27.47 -14.50
C VAL A 699 -27.16 -26.79 -15.84
N ILE A 700 -26.12 -25.98 -15.91
CA ILE A 700 -25.69 -25.28 -17.14
C ILE A 700 -24.27 -25.72 -17.49
N VAL A 701 -24.10 -26.41 -18.60
CA VAL A 701 -22.80 -26.91 -19.07
C VAL A 701 -22.19 -25.87 -20.00
N ARG A 702 -20.93 -25.51 -19.79
CA ARG A 702 -20.27 -24.38 -20.49
C ARG A 702 -18.94 -24.72 -21.14
N SER A 703 -18.28 -25.80 -20.75
CA SER A 703 -17.00 -26.20 -21.34
C SER A 703 -16.93 -27.71 -21.56
N ASP A 704 -15.92 -28.16 -22.31
CA ASP A 704 -15.65 -29.58 -22.53
C ASP A 704 -15.35 -30.32 -21.21
N VAL A 705 -14.70 -29.63 -20.26
CA VAL A 705 -14.44 -30.17 -18.91
C VAL A 705 -15.77 -30.38 -18.19
N GLY A 706 -16.69 -29.40 -18.25
CA GLY A 706 -18.03 -29.53 -17.69
C GLY A 706 -18.81 -30.70 -18.31
N GLN A 707 -18.66 -30.91 -19.62
CA GLN A 707 -19.30 -32.05 -20.31
C GLN A 707 -18.69 -33.39 -19.90
N LYS A 708 -17.37 -33.46 -19.70
CA LYS A 708 -16.68 -34.67 -19.21
C LYS A 708 -17.17 -35.10 -17.82
N LEU A 709 -17.44 -34.16 -16.92
CA LEU A 709 -17.96 -34.46 -15.58
C LEU A 709 -19.32 -35.20 -15.62
N LEU A 710 -20.11 -34.99 -16.68
CA LEU A 710 -21.44 -35.57 -16.83
C LEU A 710 -21.45 -36.90 -17.59
N GLN A 711 -20.39 -37.26 -18.32
CA GLN A 711 -20.42 -38.43 -19.23
C GLN A 711 -20.65 -39.77 -18.51
N LYS A 712 -20.24 -39.87 -17.24
CA LYS A 712 -20.35 -41.10 -16.43
C LYS A 712 -21.25 -40.91 -15.20
N LEU A 713 -22.06 -39.85 -15.20
CA LEU A 713 -22.95 -39.53 -14.11
C LEU A 713 -24.39 -39.81 -14.55
N ASP A 714 -25.06 -40.74 -13.88
CA ASP A 714 -26.48 -40.99 -14.09
C ASP A 714 -27.29 -40.01 -13.24
N LEU A 715 -27.82 -38.97 -13.89
CA LEU A 715 -28.64 -37.95 -13.26
C LEU A 715 -30.08 -38.11 -13.76
N ALA A 716 -31.04 -38.07 -12.84
CA ALA A 716 -32.44 -37.97 -13.21
C ALA A 716 -32.70 -36.59 -13.83
N LYS A 717 -32.93 -36.53 -15.15
CA LYS A 717 -33.11 -35.29 -15.90
C LYS A 717 -34.58 -34.87 -15.93
N GLY A 718 -34.82 -33.58 -15.85
CA GLY A 718 -36.13 -32.95 -15.99
C GLY A 718 -36.09 -31.70 -16.86
N GLU A 719 -37.26 -31.13 -17.11
CA GLU A 719 -37.41 -29.85 -17.80
C GLU A 719 -36.97 -28.69 -16.89
N VAL A 720 -36.44 -27.64 -17.52
CA VAL A 720 -35.94 -26.43 -16.85
C VAL A 720 -36.78 -25.22 -17.26
N ASP A 721 -37.24 -24.44 -16.29
CA ASP A 721 -37.82 -23.12 -16.54
C ASP A 721 -36.68 -22.11 -16.76
N LYS A 722 -36.28 -21.96 -18.02
CA LYS A 722 -35.24 -21.01 -18.43
C LYS A 722 -35.68 -19.55 -18.21
N GLU A 723 -36.97 -19.25 -18.25
CA GLU A 723 -37.47 -17.87 -18.08
C GLU A 723 -37.24 -17.39 -16.65
N GLU A 724 -37.45 -18.25 -15.65
CA GLU A 724 -37.21 -17.92 -14.25
C GLU A 724 -35.73 -17.59 -13.98
N VAL A 725 -34.81 -18.42 -14.51
CA VAL A 725 -33.35 -18.19 -14.41
C VAL A 725 -32.97 -16.86 -15.06
N THR A 726 -33.51 -16.61 -16.25
CA THR A 726 -33.27 -15.39 -17.03
C THR A 726 -33.76 -14.15 -16.28
N LYS A 727 -34.96 -14.21 -15.70
CA LYS A 727 -35.57 -13.12 -14.93
C LYS A 727 -34.70 -12.70 -13.75
N LEU A 728 -34.20 -13.65 -12.95
CA LEU A 728 -33.30 -13.33 -11.82
C LEU A 728 -31.96 -12.77 -12.29
N SER A 729 -31.40 -13.29 -13.38
CA SER A 729 -30.17 -12.75 -13.96
C SER A 729 -30.35 -11.29 -14.37
N ILE A 730 -31.44 -10.96 -15.07
CA ILE A 730 -31.77 -9.58 -15.47
C ILE A 730 -31.94 -8.67 -14.24
N LEU A 731 -32.69 -9.12 -13.22
CA LEU A 731 -32.89 -8.35 -11.98
C LEU A 731 -31.56 -8.04 -11.29
N LYS A 732 -30.67 -9.04 -11.21
CA LYS A 732 -29.34 -8.87 -10.61
C LYS A 732 -28.47 -7.90 -11.43
N LYS A 733 -28.46 -8.02 -12.76
CA LYS A 733 -27.75 -7.09 -13.66
C LYS A 733 -28.25 -5.66 -13.53
N LYS A 734 -29.56 -5.44 -13.56
CA LYS A 734 -30.17 -4.11 -13.38
C LYS A 734 -29.84 -3.52 -12.01
N ARG A 735 -29.87 -4.33 -10.94
CA ARG A 735 -29.43 -3.91 -9.59
C ARG A 735 -27.98 -3.47 -9.59
N ALA A 736 -27.08 -4.24 -10.23
CA ALA A 736 -25.67 -3.91 -10.33
C ALA A 736 -25.43 -2.60 -11.10
N GLN A 737 -26.03 -2.45 -12.28
CA GLN A 737 -25.91 -1.25 -13.11
C GLN A 737 -26.39 0.01 -12.37
N LYS A 738 -27.54 -0.06 -11.69
CA LYS A 738 -28.08 1.06 -10.90
C LYS A 738 -27.13 1.49 -9.78
N ASN A 739 -26.49 0.55 -9.10
CA ASN A 739 -25.56 0.83 -8.00
C ASN A 739 -24.15 1.17 -8.47
N MET A 740 -23.81 0.93 -9.74
CA MET A 740 -22.55 1.38 -10.35
C MET A 740 -22.65 2.81 -10.88
N ALA A 741 -23.85 3.25 -11.28
CA ALA A 741 -24.12 4.59 -11.78
C ALA A 741 -24.41 5.64 -10.69
N ALA A 742 -24.57 5.22 -9.43
CA ALA A 742 -24.84 6.04 -8.24
C ALA A 742 -23.63 6.05 -7.31
#